data_AF-A0A956FTB7-F1
#
_entry.id   AF-A0A956FTB7-F1
#
_cell.length_a   1.000
_cell.length_b   1.000
_cell.length_c   1.000
_cell.angle_alpha   90.00
_cell.angle_beta   90.00
_cell.angle_gamma   90.00
#
_symmetry.space_group_name_H-M   'P 1'
#
loop_
_entity.id
_entity.type
_entity.pdbx_description
1 polymer ?
#
loop_
_entity_poly.entity_id
_entity_poly.type
_entity_poly.pdbx_seq_one_letter_code
_entity_poly.pdbx_strand_id
1 'polypeptide(L)'
;TTDTDTGDTTGEPGDCYSTLQFFADEVWAPSFSKSCIQCHDPTGIAAEKNAKFLLLPPVYPGFMEANLANIASFAGYEYDDVPLLLAKPLFLTEHEGGKLFAEDDDIYIAIEELLAQMDNPIECPVDTSGAKSFDDVDLMTPAETLRKASLHLVGRLPTVDEYAAVDQDGLDALPALLDAMMTEDAFFERTTDIFNDKFLTDKYANNSTNTAVALLSNNDFPARNDFVNNVNMLPTADRIRINEAVAREPLELINYIIRNDRPFTEIITANYTVFNSDSAMIYGADVSFENPDDKKEFQQGIITVPRGGVDMPFPHAGIITSPMWLNRFPTTPTNIMRHRSRMILDQFLATDVLALASQAIDPDAGSAVFNPTRNNPDCSKCHKLIDPIAGAFQMFDKNDQEKLLDPPQWYPEVFVPGYLNENMPPDQFSYGIQWLAERVAADPRFALAMTYTMFDALTGIKPLHYPTNPDAEFYDAELAAWETQDLILRSIADKFVADNHNIKTVIREIIQTPYFRGKGMLMAPSPARAAEIAELGVGRLSTPELLADKLEAATGYRWIRSDKRDYLGVDYEILYGGHDSDAITERLTTINSVMASVGARMANEHACTITAFDFTRAAEERSLFPMVELTDTPDNGSSQAIKENIQYLHRQILGEDLPIDDPEISRAYLLFADTLDAGLTNIANDAESTSLLSNCRATKDLKTGMDLPGEQQITTDETYVVRAWMAVVTYLLSDYKFLFE
;
A
#
# COMPACT_ATOMS: atom_id res chain seq x y z
N THR A 1 -26.00 9.20 -56.52
CA THR A 1 -24.78 8.52 -56.04
C THR A 1 -23.99 9.55 -55.28
N THR A 2 -24.32 9.66 -54.00
CA THR A 2 -23.69 10.54 -53.02
C THR A 2 -22.75 9.67 -52.21
N ASP A 3 -21.46 9.89 -52.39
CA ASP A 3 -20.39 9.36 -51.55
C ASP A 3 -20.38 10.16 -50.25
N THR A 4 -20.47 9.46 -49.13
CA THR A 4 -20.18 10.00 -47.79
C THR A 4 -18.86 9.39 -47.36
N ASP A 5 -17.84 10.23 -47.43
CA ASP A 5 -16.50 10.01 -46.90
C ASP A 5 -16.59 9.98 -45.37
N THR A 6 -16.40 8.81 -44.76
CA THR A 6 -16.20 8.66 -43.32
C THR A 6 -14.71 8.70 -43.08
N GLY A 7 -14.21 9.84 -42.59
CA GLY A 7 -12.82 10.02 -42.21
C GLY A 7 -12.40 8.98 -41.18
N ASP A 8 -11.47 8.13 -41.58
CA ASP A 8 -10.82 7.12 -40.77
C ASP A 8 -9.59 7.78 -40.11
N THR A 9 -9.65 8.03 -38.80
CA THR A 9 -8.60 8.72 -38.01
C THR A 9 -7.68 7.74 -37.26
N THR A 10 -7.40 6.57 -37.82
CA THR A 10 -6.45 5.63 -37.22
C THR A 10 -5.08 5.75 -37.88
N GLY A 11 -4.11 6.37 -37.21
CA GLY A 11 -2.70 6.21 -37.56
C GLY A 11 -2.28 4.74 -37.44
N GLU A 12 -1.35 4.27 -38.27
CA GLU A 12 -0.87 2.89 -38.16
C GLU A 12 -0.23 2.60 -36.78
N PRO A 13 -0.36 1.39 -36.21
CA PRO A 13 -0.14 1.11 -34.78
C PRO A 13 1.32 1.17 -34.29
N GLY A 14 2.28 1.45 -35.17
CA GLY A 14 3.71 1.51 -34.86
C GLY A 14 4.24 2.92 -34.57
N ASP A 15 3.60 3.96 -35.13
CA ASP A 15 4.06 5.35 -35.10
C ASP A 15 2.96 6.31 -34.60
N CYS A 16 1.98 5.79 -33.84
CA CYS A 16 0.87 6.60 -33.37
C CYS A 16 1.33 7.55 -32.26
N TYR A 17 1.20 8.85 -32.50
CA TYR A 17 1.51 9.91 -31.55
C TYR A 17 0.20 10.54 -31.06
N SER A 18 -0.21 10.18 -29.85
CA SER A 18 -1.51 10.58 -29.32
C SER A 18 -1.57 12.06 -28.98
N THR A 19 -2.77 12.62 -28.92
CA THR A 19 -2.93 14.02 -28.50
C THR A 19 -2.45 14.28 -27.07
N LEU A 20 -2.50 13.28 -26.19
CA LEU A 20 -1.94 13.37 -24.84
C LEU A 20 -0.40 13.44 -24.88
N GLN A 21 0.25 12.63 -25.71
CA GLN A 21 1.71 12.67 -25.90
C GLN A 21 2.14 13.98 -26.55
N PHE A 22 1.42 14.43 -27.58
CA PHE A 22 1.64 15.76 -28.18
C PHE A 22 1.53 16.87 -27.12
N PHE A 23 0.51 16.82 -26.27
CA PHE A 23 0.39 17.78 -25.17
C PHE A 23 1.58 17.70 -24.21
N ALA A 24 2.02 16.50 -23.82
CA ALA A 24 3.15 16.31 -22.91
C ALA A 24 4.47 16.88 -23.48
N ASP A 25 4.84 16.50 -24.70
CA ASP A 25 6.17 16.80 -25.25
C ASP A 25 6.27 18.17 -25.89
N GLU A 26 5.23 18.62 -26.60
CA GLU A 26 5.29 19.83 -27.42
C GLU A 26 4.72 21.07 -26.71
N VAL A 27 3.78 20.87 -25.78
CA VAL A 27 3.09 21.97 -25.09
C VAL A 27 3.47 22.06 -23.61
N TRP A 28 3.45 20.94 -22.89
CA TRP A 28 3.66 20.92 -21.45
C TRP A 28 5.12 21.15 -21.06
N ALA A 29 6.01 20.23 -21.43
CA ALA A 29 7.42 20.28 -21.06
C ALA A 29 8.15 21.53 -21.61
N PRO A 30 7.90 22.00 -22.85
CA PRO A 30 8.61 23.16 -23.38
C PRO A 30 8.10 24.47 -22.79
N SER A 31 6.80 24.56 -22.52
CA SER A 31 6.09 25.84 -22.36
C SER A 31 5.21 25.94 -21.12
N PHE A 32 4.14 25.13 -21.00
CA PHE A 32 3.14 25.31 -19.93
C PHE A 32 3.74 25.11 -18.53
N SER A 33 4.62 24.10 -18.38
CA SER A 33 5.33 23.81 -17.13
C SER A 33 6.33 24.90 -16.71
N LYS A 34 6.73 25.79 -17.62
CA LYS A 34 7.71 26.85 -17.37
C LYS A 34 7.07 28.22 -17.19
N SER A 35 6.09 28.56 -18.02
CA SER A 35 5.56 29.93 -18.12
C SER A 35 4.11 30.05 -17.66
N CYS A 36 3.22 29.22 -18.18
CA CYS A 36 1.79 29.33 -17.89
C CYS A 36 1.47 28.93 -16.44
N ILE A 37 2.06 27.83 -15.96
CA ILE A 37 1.81 27.30 -14.63
C ILE A 37 2.20 28.27 -13.51
N GLN A 38 3.16 29.17 -13.73
CA GLN A 38 3.59 30.16 -12.73
C GLN A 38 2.46 31.09 -12.27
N CYS A 39 1.44 31.26 -13.11
CA CYS A 39 0.24 32.04 -12.79
C CYS A 39 -1.01 31.18 -12.68
N HIS A 40 -1.10 30.11 -13.47
CA HIS A 40 -2.29 29.27 -13.62
C HIS A 40 -2.31 28.03 -12.73
N ASP A 41 -1.34 27.82 -11.83
CA ASP A 41 -1.47 26.77 -10.84
C ASP A 41 -2.61 27.04 -9.82
N PRO A 42 -3.15 26.03 -9.11
CA PRO A 42 -4.24 26.22 -8.13
C PRO A 42 -3.94 27.23 -7.02
N THR A 43 -2.66 27.51 -6.78
CA THR A 43 -2.18 28.45 -5.78
C THR A 43 -1.71 29.79 -6.39
N GLY A 44 -1.70 29.89 -7.71
CA GLY A 44 -1.20 31.02 -8.49
C GLY A 44 -2.13 32.22 -8.51
N ILE A 45 -1.64 33.32 -9.09
CA ILE A 45 -2.39 34.59 -9.15
C ILE A 45 -3.63 34.52 -10.04
N ALA A 46 -3.62 33.68 -11.10
CA ALA A 46 -4.79 33.52 -11.96
C ALA A 46 -5.96 32.88 -11.19
N ALA A 47 -5.67 31.90 -10.33
CA ALA A 47 -6.67 31.30 -9.44
C ALA A 47 -7.26 32.35 -8.47
N GLU A 48 -6.43 33.24 -7.89
CA GLU A 48 -6.91 34.35 -7.04
C GLU A 48 -7.90 35.27 -7.77
N LYS A 49 -7.69 35.45 -9.06
CA LYS A 49 -8.55 36.27 -9.94
C LYS A 49 -9.74 35.51 -10.49
N ASN A 50 -9.99 34.29 -10.00
CA ASN A 50 -11.05 33.38 -10.44
C ASN A 50 -10.93 33.03 -11.93
N ALA A 51 -9.71 32.94 -12.45
CA ALA A 51 -9.49 32.36 -13.76
C ALA A 51 -9.98 30.91 -13.76
N LYS A 52 -10.74 30.55 -14.80
CA LYS A 52 -11.20 29.17 -14.97
C LYS A 52 -10.09 28.24 -15.49
N PHE A 53 -9.16 28.79 -16.27
CA PHE A 53 -8.05 28.03 -16.84
C PHE A 53 -6.99 27.82 -15.76
N LEU A 54 -6.81 26.57 -15.34
CA LEU A 54 -5.89 26.19 -14.27
C LEU A 54 -5.12 24.94 -14.64
N LEU A 55 -3.85 24.90 -14.26
CA LEU A 55 -2.90 23.84 -14.56
C LEU A 55 -2.39 23.20 -13.27
N LEU A 56 -2.63 21.91 -13.08
CA LEU A 56 -2.08 21.14 -11.99
C LEU A 56 -0.58 20.84 -12.25
N PRO A 57 0.33 21.12 -11.29
CA PRO A 57 1.73 20.73 -11.42
C PRO A 57 1.93 19.22 -11.26
N PRO A 58 3.12 18.66 -11.61
CA PRO A 58 3.38 17.23 -11.56
C PRO A 58 3.34 16.58 -10.17
N VAL A 59 3.22 17.38 -9.11
CA VAL A 59 2.97 16.90 -7.73
C VAL A 59 1.55 16.32 -7.58
N TYR A 60 0.63 16.66 -8.49
CA TYR A 60 -0.71 16.10 -8.51
C TYR A 60 -0.74 14.85 -9.40
N PRO A 61 -1.23 13.70 -8.94
CA PRO A 61 -1.37 12.51 -9.79
C PRO A 61 -2.44 12.77 -10.86
N GLY A 62 -2.22 12.22 -12.06
CA GLY A 62 -3.10 12.45 -13.23
C GLY A 62 -3.15 13.91 -13.71
N PHE A 63 -2.14 14.73 -13.39
CA PHE A 63 -2.11 16.14 -13.76
C PHE A 63 -2.16 16.35 -15.28
N MET A 64 -1.57 15.46 -16.07
CA MET A 64 -1.47 15.62 -17.52
C MET A 64 -2.86 15.57 -18.18
N GLU A 65 -3.64 14.56 -17.82
CA GLU A 65 -5.02 14.37 -18.29
C GLU A 65 -5.92 15.46 -17.74
N ALA A 66 -5.78 15.81 -16.46
CA ALA A 66 -6.54 16.90 -15.85
C ALA A 66 -6.29 18.24 -16.55
N ASN A 67 -5.05 18.51 -16.94
CA ASN A 67 -4.67 19.72 -17.66
C ASN A 67 -5.19 19.70 -19.11
N LEU A 68 -5.08 18.56 -19.79
CA LEU A 68 -5.63 18.39 -21.13
C LEU A 68 -7.16 18.55 -21.14
N ALA A 69 -7.85 17.96 -20.16
CA ALA A 69 -9.30 18.14 -19.98
C ALA A 69 -9.66 19.59 -19.62
N ASN A 70 -8.83 20.27 -18.82
CA ASN A 70 -9.01 21.70 -18.53
C ASN A 70 -8.92 22.52 -19.84
N ILE A 71 -7.91 22.28 -20.67
CA ILE A 71 -7.75 22.90 -22.00
C ILE A 71 -8.97 22.63 -22.88
N ALA A 72 -9.40 21.38 -22.98
CA ALA A 72 -10.57 20.97 -23.76
C ALA A 72 -11.86 21.68 -23.29
N SER A 73 -11.99 21.99 -22.00
CA SER A 73 -13.14 22.73 -21.47
C SER A 73 -13.26 24.18 -21.98
N PHE A 74 -12.21 24.71 -22.62
CA PHE A 74 -12.19 26.02 -23.29
C PHE A 74 -12.46 25.95 -24.80
N ALA A 75 -12.79 24.78 -25.35
CA ALA A 75 -13.23 24.67 -26.73
C ALA A 75 -14.42 25.63 -27.00
N GLY A 76 -14.33 26.39 -28.10
CA GLY A 76 -15.35 27.36 -28.51
C GLY A 76 -15.36 28.70 -27.74
N TYR A 77 -14.44 28.94 -26.80
CA TYR A 77 -14.23 30.28 -26.24
C TYR A 77 -13.23 31.04 -27.12
N GLU A 78 -13.66 32.14 -27.73
CA GLU A 78 -12.88 32.90 -28.72
C GLU A 78 -12.95 34.42 -28.49
N TYR A 79 -12.00 35.15 -29.06
CA TYR A 79 -11.99 36.60 -29.18
C TYR A 79 -11.60 36.98 -30.61
N ASP A 80 -12.47 37.70 -31.33
CA ASP A 80 -12.30 38.05 -32.75
C ASP A 80 -11.88 36.83 -33.61
N ASP A 81 -12.61 35.71 -33.47
CA ASP A 81 -12.40 34.42 -34.15
C ASP A 81 -11.05 33.73 -33.82
N VAL A 82 -10.34 34.18 -32.78
CA VAL A 82 -9.12 33.54 -32.26
C VAL A 82 -9.43 32.82 -30.95
N PRO A 83 -9.08 31.53 -30.78
CA PRO A 83 -9.26 30.79 -29.53
C PRO A 83 -8.69 31.54 -28.33
N LEU A 84 -9.42 31.55 -27.21
CA LEU A 84 -9.07 32.37 -26.04
C LEU A 84 -7.71 31.97 -25.44
N LEU A 85 -7.33 30.68 -25.56
CA LEU A 85 -6.04 30.15 -25.16
C LEU A 85 -4.86 30.69 -25.98
N LEU A 86 -5.11 31.25 -27.17
CA LEU A 86 -4.13 31.96 -27.99
C LEU A 86 -4.30 33.49 -27.85
N ALA A 87 -5.53 33.99 -27.92
CA ALA A 87 -5.84 35.41 -27.93
C ALA A 87 -5.35 36.15 -26.67
N LYS A 88 -5.45 35.52 -25.49
CA LYS A 88 -4.98 36.10 -24.23
C LYS A 88 -3.45 36.18 -24.16
N PRO A 89 -2.68 35.09 -24.34
CA PRO A 89 -1.22 35.17 -24.35
C PRO A 89 -0.62 36.04 -25.46
N LEU A 90 -1.30 36.17 -26.62
CA LEU A 90 -0.94 37.12 -27.69
C LEU A 90 -1.24 38.58 -27.35
N PHE A 91 -2.02 38.81 -26.29
CA PHE A 91 -2.50 40.13 -25.87
C PHE A 91 -3.44 40.81 -26.88
N LEU A 92 -4.24 40.01 -27.59
CA LEU A 92 -5.35 40.49 -28.44
C LEU A 92 -6.58 40.90 -27.61
N THR A 93 -6.73 40.27 -26.44
CA THR A 93 -7.68 40.63 -25.38
C THR A 93 -6.94 40.75 -24.04
N GLU A 94 -7.64 41.25 -23.01
CA GLU A 94 -7.04 41.48 -21.70
C GLU A 94 -6.52 40.18 -21.08
N HIS A 95 -5.21 40.17 -20.81
CA HIS A 95 -4.51 39.15 -20.05
C HIS A 95 -3.66 39.85 -18.99
N GLU A 96 -3.97 39.64 -17.71
CA GLU A 96 -3.29 40.34 -16.60
C GLU A 96 -1.77 40.06 -16.58
N GLY A 97 -1.34 38.89 -17.06
CA GLY A 97 0.08 38.53 -17.19
C GLY A 97 0.80 39.19 -18.36
N GLY A 98 0.10 39.98 -19.19
CA GLY A 98 0.66 40.61 -20.38
C GLY A 98 0.86 39.65 -21.56
N LYS A 99 1.60 40.11 -22.58
CA LYS A 99 1.97 39.31 -23.76
C LYS A 99 3.03 38.28 -23.39
N LEU A 100 2.81 37.01 -23.73
CA LEU A 100 3.74 35.91 -23.43
C LEU A 100 4.54 35.43 -24.66
N PHE A 101 3.94 35.47 -25.86
CA PHE A 101 4.57 35.02 -27.11
C PHE A 101 4.00 35.77 -28.33
N ALA A 102 4.63 35.60 -29.50
CA ALA A 102 4.17 36.04 -30.81
C ALA A 102 3.61 34.87 -31.65
N GLU A 103 2.94 35.19 -32.77
CA GLU A 103 2.32 34.19 -33.66
C GLU A 103 3.34 33.30 -34.38
N ASP A 104 4.59 33.73 -34.49
CA ASP A 104 5.70 32.99 -35.10
C ASP A 104 6.56 32.21 -34.10
N ASP A 105 6.24 32.27 -32.81
CA ASP A 105 6.95 31.50 -31.78
C ASP A 105 6.47 30.03 -31.78
N ASP A 106 7.39 29.09 -31.53
CA ASP A 106 7.08 27.63 -31.51
C ASP A 106 5.92 27.26 -30.56
N ILE A 107 5.81 27.97 -29.44
CA ILE A 107 4.70 27.80 -28.48
C ILE A 107 3.33 28.13 -29.07
N TYR A 108 3.24 29.16 -29.94
CA TYR A 108 1.98 29.49 -30.60
C TYR A 108 1.57 28.34 -31.51
N ILE A 109 2.51 27.86 -32.34
CA ILE A 109 2.28 26.77 -33.30
C ILE A 109 1.87 25.49 -32.56
N ALA A 110 2.54 25.15 -31.46
CA ALA A 110 2.21 23.98 -30.67
C ALA A 110 0.82 24.07 -30.02
N ILE A 111 0.43 25.23 -29.48
CA ILE A 111 -0.91 25.42 -28.92
C ILE A 111 -1.97 25.40 -30.03
N GLU A 112 -1.72 26.02 -31.18
CA GLU A 112 -2.63 26.01 -32.33
C GLU A 112 -2.88 24.57 -32.82
N GLU A 113 -1.82 23.78 -32.97
CA GLU A 113 -1.91 22.37 -33.35
C GLU A 113 -2.63 21.55 -32.27
N LEU A 114 -2.33 21.76 -30.98
CA LEU A 114 -3.06 21.10 -29.89
C LEU A 114 -4.56 21.39 -29.96
N LEU A 115 -4.94 22.64 -30.16
CA LEU A 115 -6.34 23.05 -30.26
C LEU A 115 -7.02 22.42 -31.49
N ALA A 116 -6.30 22.30 -32.62
CA ALA A 116 -6.81 21.58 -33.78
C ALA A 116 -7.01 20.08 -33.49
N GLN A 117 -6.10 19.46 -32.73
CA GLN A 117 -6.26 18.09 -32.27
C GLN A 117 -7.38 17.93 -31.23
N MET A 118 -7.74 18.96 -30.46
CA MET A 118 -8.91 18.89 -29.57
C MET A 118 -10.23 18.73 -30.33
N ASP A 119 -10.33 19.25 -31.56
CA ASP A 119 -11.52 19.08 -32.39
C ASP A 119 -11.60 17.66 -33.01
N ASN A 120 -10.45 17.03 -33.26
CA ASN A 120 -10.35 15.64 -33.73
C ASN A 120 -9.21 14.91 -33.01
N PRO A 121 -9.45 14.43 -31.77
CA PRO A 121 -8.41 13.82 -30.96
C PRO A 121 -7.79 12.60 -31.62
N ILE A 122 -6.46 12.51 -31.54
CA ILE A 122 -5.70 11.33 -31.95
C ILE A 122 -5.66 10.38 -30.76
N GLU A 123 -6.48 9.34 -30.82
CA GLU A 123 -6.45 8.22 -29.87
C GLU A 123 -5.58 7.11 -30.44
N CYS A 124 -4.49 6.79 -29.74
CA CYS A 124 -3.64 5.67 -30.10
C CYS A 124 -4.16 4.37 -29.48
N PRO A 125 -3.99 3.22 -30.15
CA PRO A 125 -4.25 1.92 -29.53
C PRO A 125 -3.44 1.81 -28.24
N VAL A 126 -4.13 1.88 -27.10
CA VAL A 126 -3.52 1.88 -25.79
C VAL A 126 -3.18 0.45 -25.40
N ASP A 127 -1.90 0.16 -25.24
CA ASP A 127 -1.48 -1.07 -24.56
C ASP A 127 -1.61 -0.85 -23.05
N THR A 128 -2.84 -0.97 -22.53
CA THR A 128 -3.13 -0.85 -21.09
C THR A 128 -2.49 -1.96 -20.26
N SER A 129 -1.90 -2.97 -20.90
CA SER A 129 -1.12 -4.02 -20.24
C SER A 129 0.38 -3.73 -20.22
N GLY A 130 0.84 -2.74 -21.00
CA GLY A 130 2.24 -2.46 -21.28
C GLY A 130 2.98 -3.62 -21.96
N ALA A 131 2.29 -4.60 -22.52
CA ALA A 131 2.89 -5.81 -23.10
C ALA A 131 4.03 -5.53 -24.09
N LYS A 132 3.92 -4.49 -24.92
CA LYS A 132 5.01 -4.04 -25.80
C LYS A 132 6.20 -3.47 -25.03
N SER A 133 5.93 -2.68 -23.99
CA SER A 133 6.96 -2.09 -23.11
C SER A 133 7.66 -3.12 -22.23
N PHE A 134 7.25 -4.39 -22.23
CA PHE A 134 7.79 -5.45 -21.37
C PHE A 134 8.09 -6.76 -22.13
N ASP A 135 8.28 -6.72 -23.45
CA ASP A 135 8.52 -7.91 -24.28
C ASP A 135 9.88 -8.59 -24.02
N ASP A 136 10.83 -7.84 -23.47
CA ASP A 136 12.18 -8.28 -23.07
C ASP A 136 12.29 -8.65 -21.57
N VAL A 137 11.18 -8.56 -20.82
CA VAL A 137 11.09 -8.89 -19.39
C VAL A 137 10.75 -10.37 -19.21
N ASP A 138 11.50 -11.05 -18.33
CA ASP A 138 11.14 -12.40 -17.87
C ASP A 138 10.01 -12.28 -16.85
N LEU A 139 8.84 -12.81 -17.20
CA LEU A 139 7.64 -12.79 -16.37
C LEU A 139 7.45 -14.15 -15.69
N MET A 140 6.97 -14.10 -14.45
CA MET A 140 6.48 -15.26 -13.73
C MET A 140 5.42 -16.01 -14.54
N THR A 141 5.53 -17.33 -14.51
CA THR A 141 4.50 -18.27 -14.97
C THR A 141 3.20 -18.10 -14.15
N PRO A 142 2.06 -18.64 -14.62
CA PRO A 142 0.82 -18.63 -13.84
C PRO A 142 0.97 -19.26 -12.44
N ALA A 143 1.71 -20.36 -12.33
CA ALA A 143 1.95 -21.05 -11.05
C ALA A 143 2.84 -20.23 -10.10
N GLU A 144 3.90 -19.60 -10.61
CA GLU A 144 4.74 -18.67 -9.83
C GLU A 144 3.92 -17.45 -9.36
N THR A 145 3.12 -16.87 -10.26
CA THR A 145 2.25 -15.72 -9.96
C THR A 145 1.22 -16.07 -8.89
N LEU A 146 0.56 -17.22 -9.00
CA LEU A 146 -0.40 -17.72 -8.02
C LEU A 146 0.26 -17.95 -6.66
N ARG A 147 1.47 -18.53 -6.63
CA ARG A 147 2.21 -18.75 -5.39
C ARG A 147 2.51 -17.43 -4.67
N LYS A 148 3.08 -16.45 -5.38
CA LYS A 148 3.36 -15.12 -4.84
C LYS A 148 2.10 -14.45 -4.33
N ALA A 149 1.02 -14.47 -5.13
CA ALA A 149 -0.26 -13.87 -4.75
C ALA A 149 -0.87 -14.53 -3.51
N SER A 150 -0.86 -15.87 -3.43
CA SER A 150 -1.39 -16.62 -2.28
C SER A 150 -0.63 -16.31 -1.00
N LEU A 151 0.71 -16.28 -1.06
CA LEU A 151 1.54 -15.92 0.10
C LEU A 151 1.30 -14.47 0.54
N HIS A 152 1.15 -13.55 -0.40
CA HIS A 152 1.01 -12.13 -0.12
C HIS A 152 -0.39 -11.72 0.35
N LEU A 153 -1.44 -12.38 -0.16
CA LEU A 153 -2.83 -12.08 0.17
C LEU A 153 -3.34 -12.87 1.36
N VAL A 154 -2.99 -14.15 1.48
CA VAL A 154 -3.62 -15.07 2.46
C VAL A 154 -2.62 -15.88 3.28
N GLY A 155 -1.31 -15.62 3.15
CA GLY A 155 -0.29 -16.19 4.03
C GLY A 155 -0.14 -17.72 3.95
N ARG A 156 -0.64 -18.35 2.88
CA ARG A 156 -0.58 -19.80 2.65
C ARG A 156 -0.05 -20.14 1.26
N LEU A 157 0.42 -21.36 1.09
CA LEU A 157 0.72 -21.90 -0.24
C LEU A 157 -0.58 -22.20 -1.01
N PRO A 158 -0.57 -22.12 -2.36
CA PRO A 158 -1.70 -22.58 -3.15
C PRO A 158 -1.98 -24.07 -2.93
N THR A 159 -3.25 -24.43 -2.93
CA THR A 159 -3.72 -25.81 -2.84
C THR A 159 -3.45 -26.56 -4.15
N VAL A 160 -3.56 -27.89 -4.10
CA VAL A 160 -3.39 -28.75 -5.28
C VAL A 160 -4.42 -28.39 -6.37
N ASP A 161 -5.66 -28.08 -6.00
CA ASP A 161 -6.72 -27.72 -6.95
C ASP A 161 -6.49 -26.33 -7.57
N GLU A 162 -5.97 -25.38 -6.78
CA GLU A 162 -5.61 -24.04 -7.29
C GLU A 162 -4.44 -24.12 -8.29
N TYR A 163 -3.41 -24.94 -8.01
CA TYR A 163 -2.34 -25.21 -8.97
C TYR A 163 -2.88 -25.89 -10.25
N ALA A 164 -3.75 -26.89 -10.09
CA ALA A 164 -4.35 -27.58 -11.24
C ALA A 164 -5.16 -26.62 -12.14
N ALA A 165 -5.83 -25.61 -11.56
CA ALA A 165 -6.58 -24.61 -12.31
C ALA A 165 -5.65 -23.74 -13.19
N VAL A 166 -4.53 -23.24 -12.66
CA VAL A 166 -3.57 -22.45 -13.45
C VAL A 166 -2.76 -23.29 -14.45
N ASP A 167 -2.53 -24.57 -14.15
CA ASP A 167 -1.91 -25.50 -15.11
C ASP A 167 -2.82 -25.75 -16.32
N GLN A 168 -4.13 -25.74 -16.11
CA GLN A 168 -5.12 -25.96 -17.17
C GLN A 168 -5.41 -24.68 -17.97
N ASP A 169 -5.72 -23.58 -17.29
CA ASP A 169 -6.29 -22.38 -17.90
C ASP A 169 -5.32 -21.18 -17.90
N GLY A 170 -4.08 -21.36 -17.40
CA GLY A 170 -3.06 -20.32 -17.40
C GLY A 170 -3.44 -19.11 -16.54
N LEU A 171 -3.16 -17.90 -17.04
CA LEU A 171 -3.48 -16.66 -16.33
C LEU A 171 -4.99 -16.39 -16.26
N ASP A 172 -5.79 -16.95 -17.16
CA ASP A 172 -7.24 -16.75 -17.19
C ASP A 172 -7.93 -17.35 -15.95
N ALA A 173 -7.26 -18.28 -15.25
CA ALA A 173 -7.74 -18.84 -13.98
C ALA A 173 -7.56 -17.87 -12.80
N LEU A 174 -6.56 -16.99 -12.85
CA LEU A 174 -6.15 -16.16 -11.70
C LEU A 174 -7.29 -15.29 -11.14
N PRO A 175 -8.09 -14.56 -11.95
CA PRO A 175 -9.19 -13.74 -11.43
C PRO A 175 -10.08 -14.47 -10.42
N ALA A 176 -10.55 -15.68 -10.75
CA ALA A 176 -11.46 -16.44 -9.90
C ALA A 176 -10.77 -16.99 -8.64
N LEU A 177 -9.49 -17.37 -8.75
CA LEU A 177 -8.70 -17.83 -7.60
C LEU A 177 -8.43 -16.70 -6.61
N LEU A 178 -8.07 -15.51 -7.11
CA LEU A 178 -7.86 -14.31 -6.30
C LEU A 178 -9.16 -13.89 -5.60
N ASP A 179 -10.29 -13.94 -6.30
CA ASP A 179 -11.59 -13.63 -5.70
C ASP A 179 -11.93 -14.58 -4.55
N ALA A 180 -11.63 -15.87 -4.68
CA ALA A 180 -11.80 -16.84 -3.60
C ALA A 180 -10.89 -16.53 -2.40
N MET A 181 -9.60 -16.26 -2.65
CA MET A 181 -8.64 -15.88 -1.60
C MET A 181 -9.06 -14.61 -0.85
N MET A 182 -9.60 -13.62 -1.56
CA MET A 182 -10.09 -12.36 -0.97
C MET A 182 -11.39 -12.49 -0.16
N THR A 183 -11.84 -13.73 0.11
CA THR A 183 -12.90 -14.04 1.08
C THR A 183 -12.37 -14.67 2.38
N GLU A 184 -11.09 -15.05 2.42
CA GLU A 184 -10.48 -15.70 3.58
C GLU A 184 -10.18 -14.68 4.68
N ASP A 185 -10.24 -15.10 5.95
CA ASP A 185 -9.96 -14.21 7.08
C ASP A 185 -8.53 -13.63 7.05
N ALA A 186 -7.56 -14.42 6.58
CA ALA A 186 -6.17 -13.98 6.41
C ALA A 186 -6.05 -12.78 5.45
N PHE A 187 -6.91 -12.68 4.43
CA PHE A 187 -6.92 -11.52 3.54
C PHE A 187 -7.31 -10.22 4.26
N PHE A 188 -8.24 -10.29 5.21
CA PHE A 188 -8.65 -9.11 5.96
C PHE A 188 -7.61 -8.69 7.01
N GLU A 189 -6.88 -9.66 7.57
CA GLU A 189 -5.68 -9.37 8.39
C GLU A 189 -4.62 -8.67 7.53
N ARG A 190 -4.40 -9.13 6.29
CA ARG A 190 -3.48 -8.48 5.35
C ARG A 190 -3.91 -7.06 4.97
N THR A 191 -5.20 -6.81 4.71
CA THR A 191 -5.67 -5.45 4.39
C THR A 191 -5.52 -4.51 5.59
N THR A 192 -5.67 -5.02 6.81
CA THR A 192 -5.41 -4.27 8.04
C THR A 192 -3.98 -3.76 8.08
N ASP A 193 -2.99 -4.62 7.82
CA ASP A 193 -1.57 -4.24 7.77
C ASP A 193 -1.31 -3.17 6.71
N ILE A 194 -1.83 -3.38 5.49
CA ILE A 194 -1.63 -2.47 4.36
C ILE A 194 -2.16 -1.07 4.68
N PHE A 195 -3.38 -0.96 5.22
CA PHE A 195 -3.95 0.34 5.52
C PHE A 195 -3.40 0.96 6.81
N ASN A 196 -2.92 0.14 7.75
CA ASN A 196 -2.21 0.65 8.92
C ASN A 196 -0.86 1.30 8.53
N ASP A 197 -0.15 0.82 7.50
CA ASP A 197 1.04 1.49 6.96
C ASP A 197 0.72 2.95 6.51
N LYS A 198 -0.53 3.21 6.10
CA LYS A 198 -0.97 4.53 5.63
C LYS A 198 -1.60 5.40 6.74
N PHE A 199 -2.46 4.82 7.57
CA PHE A 199 -3.23 5.56 8.58
C PHE A 199 -2.60 5.57 9.97
N LEU A 200 -1.73 4.60 10.26
CA LEU A 200 -0.89 4.53 11.45
C LEU A 200 -1.68 4.55 12.76
N THR A 201 -2.89 3.97 12.76
CA THR A 201 -3.80 3.96 13.92
C THR A 201 -3.46 2.85 14.93
N ASP A 202 -2.74 1.80 14.54
CA ASP A 202 -2.26 0.76 15.47
C ASP A 202 -1.24 1.28 16.49
N LYS A 203 -0.81 2.53 16.38
CA LYS A 203 -0.13 3.26 17.47
C LYS A 203 -0.82 3.05 18.82
N TYR A 204 -2.16 2.94 18.81
CA TYR A 204 -2.96 2.77 20.02
C TYR A 204 -3.33 1.31 20.33
N ALA A 205 -2.96 0.36 19.46
CA ALA A 205 -3.13 -1.09 19.59
C ALA A 205 -1.86 -1.81 20.15
N ASN A 206 -1.01 -1.09 20.87
CA ASN A 206 0.34 -1.51 21.29
C ASN A 206 0.41 -2.39 22.56
N ASN A 207 -0.45 -3.40 22.70
CA ASN A 207 -0.59 -4.22 23.93
C ASN A 207 -0.86 -3.41 25.22
N SER A 208 -1.32 -2.17 25.06
CA SER A 208 -1.72 -1.31 26.16
C SER A 208 -3.10 -1.67 26.68
N THR A 209 -3.32 -1.42 27.96
CA THR A 209 -4.57 -1.78 28.62
C THR A 209 -5.70 -0.76 28.48
N ASN A 210 -5.41 0.46 28.01
CA ASN A 210 -6.41 1.53 27.94
C ASN A 210 -5.97 2.78 27.15
N THR A 211 -4.90 2.78 26.35
CA THR A 211 -4.44 3.99 25.64
C THR A 211 -5.46 4.54 24.66
N ALA A 212 -6.07 3.72 23.81
CA ALA A 212 -7.11 4.15 22.87
C ALA A 212 -8.36 4.63 23.62
N VAL A 213 -8.81 3.83 24.59
CA VAL A 213 -9.95 4.20 25.45
C VAL A 213 -9.66 5.48 26.24
N ALA A 214 -8.39 5.76 26.59
CA ALA A 214 -7.96 6.94 27.33
C ALA A 214 -8.16 8.24 26.54
N LEU A 215 -8.05 8.19 25.21
CA LEU A 215 -8.14 9.35 24.32
C LEU A 215 -9.56 9.88 24.21
N LEU A 216 -10.53 8.97 24.17
CA LEU A 216 -11.94 9.31 24.00
C LEU A 216 -12.38 10.42 24.97
N SER A 217 -12.99 11.48 24.47
CA SER A 217 -13.51 12.57 25.30
C SER A 217 -14.51 12.07 26.35
N ASN A 218 -14.30 12.43 27.61
CA ASN A 218 -15.19 12.08 28.72
C ASN A 218 -16.62 12.60 28.55
N ASN A 219 -16.76 13.75 27.89
CA ASN A 219 -18.05 14.40 27.69
C ASN A 219 -18.78 13.83 26.49
N ASP A 220 -18.06 13.46 25.44
CA ASP A 220 -18.65 13.01 24.19
C ASP A 220 -18.92 11.50 24.23
N PHE A 221 -18.08 10.74 24.93
CA PHE A 221 -18.19 9.29 25.05
C PHE A 221 -18.31 8.87 26.53
N PRO A 222 -19.36 9.25 27.27
CA PRO A 222 -19.43 9.05 28.72
C PRO A 222 -19.42 7.58 29.14
N ALA A 223 -19.83 6.64 28.28
CA ALA A 223 -19.82 5.20 28.54
C ALA A 223 -18.41 4.67 28.84
N ARG A 224 -17.36 5.28 28.27
CA ARG A 224 -15.96 4.94 28.56
C ARG A 224 -15.60 5.03 30.04
N ASN A 225 -16.27 5.92 30.78
CA ASN A 225 -15.91 6.24 32.17
C ASN A 225 -16.07 5.02 33.06
N ASP A 226 -17.08 4.19 32.80
CA ASP A 226 -17.32 2.97 33.55
C ASP A 226 -16.17 1.98 33.36
N PHE A 227 -15.67 1.84 32.13
CA PHE A 227 -14.46 1.05 31.87
C PHE A 227 -13.25 1.64 32.58
N VAL A 228 -12.94 2.93 32.39
CA VAL A 228 -11.74 3.56 32.97
C VAL A 228 -11.74 3.50 34.50
N ASN A 229 -12.89 3.74 35.15
CA ASN A 229 -13.01 3.72 36.60
C ASN A 229 -12.86 2.30 37.19
N ASN A 230 -13.23 1.27 36.42
CA ASN A 230 -13.21 -0.12 36.87
C ASN A 230 -12.12 -0.97 36.19
N VAL A 231 -11.24 -0.36 35.39
CA VAL A 231 -10.30 -1.07 34.51
C VAL A 231 -9.39 -2.04 35.27
N ASN A 232 -9.01 -1.72 36.50
CA ASN A 232 -8.15 -2.56 37.34
C ASN A 232 -8.86 -3.80 37.91
N MET A 233 -10.18 -3.93 37.73
CA MET A 233 -10.95 -5.10 38.13
C MET A 233 -11.03 -6.16 37.02
N LEU A 234 -10.68 -5.80 35.78
CA LEU A 234 -10.68 -6.71 34.63
C LEU A 234 -9.32 -7.41 34.48
N PRO A 235 -9.29 -8.67 34.01
CA PRO A 235 -8.06 -9.33 33.57
C PRO A 235 -7.29 -8.50 32.55
N THR A 236 -5.95 -8.53 32.61
CA THR A 236 -5.10 -7.78 31.67
C THR A 236 -5.39 -8.09 30.20
N ALA A 237 -5.66 -9.35 29.87
CA ALA A 237 -5.98 -9.78 28.51
C ALA A 237 -7.28 -9.14 28.00
N ASP A 238 -8.33 -9.08 28.83
CA ASP A 238 -9.59 -8.43 28.46
C ASP A 238 -9.40 -6.92 28.24
N ARG A 239 -8.58 -6.28 29.06
CA ARG A 239 -8.27 -4.85 28.93
C ARG A 239 -7.54 -4.54 27.63
N ILE A 240 -6.56 -5.37 27.25
CA ILE A 240 -5.83 -5.23 25.99
C ILE A 240 -6.79 -5.40 24.82
N ARG A 241 -7.60 -6.47 24.82
CA ARG A 241 -8.59 -6.73 23.76
C ARG A 241 -9.60 -5.60 23.59
N ILE A 242 -10.17 -5.09 24.69
CA ILE A 242 -11.12 -3.97 24.65
C ILE A 242 -10.44 -2.70 24.13
N ASN A 243 -9.21 -2.44 24.55
CA ASN A 243 -8.44 -1.31 24.05
C ASN A 243 -8.17 -1.42 22.54
N GLU A 244 -7.76 -2.60 22.09
CA GLU A 244 -7.50 -2.90 20.69
C GLU A 244 -8.76 -2.73 19.83
N ALA A 245 -9.92 -3.20 20.31
CA ALA A 245 -11.20 -3.02 19.62
C ALA A 245 -11.56 -1.55 19.36
N VAL A 246 -11.14 -0.64 20.25
CA VAL A 246 -11.31 0.81 20.06
C VAL A 246 -10.21 1.40 19.18
N ALA A 247 -8.98 0.92 19.33
CA ALA A 247 -7.83 1.38 18.54
C ALA A 247 -7.98 1.06 17.05
N ARG A 248 -8.50 -0.13 16.74
CA ARG A 248 -8.64 -0.67 15.38
C ARG A 248 -9.96 -0.34 14.70
N GLU A 249 -10.89 0.34 15.37
CA GLU A 249 -12.17 0.77 14.77
C GLU A 249 -12.05 1.37 13.35
N PRO A 250 -11.06 2.23 13.04
CA PRO A 250 -10.90 2.75 11.68
C PRO A 250 -10.51 1.67 10.65
N LEU A 251 -9.66 0.72 11.04
CA LEU A 251 -9.21 -0.37 10.18
C LEU A 251 -10.30 -1.44 10.03
N GLU A 252 -11.12 -1.65 11.06
CA GLU A 252 -12.26 -2.57 10.98
C GLU A 252 -13.38 -2.02 10.10
N LEU A 253 -13.57 -0.69 10.04
CA LEU A 253 -14.46 -0.09 9.04
C LEU A 253 -13.99 -0.40 7.61
N ILE A 254 -12.69 -0.30 7.36
CA ILE A 254 -12.10 -0.68 6.06
C ILE A 254 -12.36 -2.15 5.77
N ASN A 255 -12.03 -3.05 6.69
CA ASN A 255 -12.28 -4.49 6.52
C ASN A 255 -13.75 -4.79 6.28
N TYR A 256 -14.66 -4.12 6.98
CA TYR A 256 -16.09 -4.29 6.78
C TYR A 256 -16.52 -3.87 5.37
N ILE A 257 -16.03 -2.74 4.86
CA ILE A 257 -16.31 -2.29 3.49
C ILE A 257 -15.81 -3.32 2.48
N ILE A 258 -14.58 -3.81 2.62
CA ILE A 258 -13.98 -4.79 1.71
C ILE A 258 -14.71 -6.14 1.79
N ARG A 259 -15.03 -6.62 3.00
CA ARG A 259 -15.69 -7.91 3.22
C ARG A 259 -17.09 -7.96 2.61
N ASN A 260 -17.75 -6.80 2.51
CA ASN A 260 -19.11 -6.68 1.99
C ASN A 260 -19.20 -6.10 0.58
N ASP A 261 -18.07 -6.00 -0.15
CA ASP A 261 -17.99 -5.46 -1.52
C ASP A 261 -18.67 -4.08 -1.66
N ARG A 262 -18.53 -3.24 -0.64
CA ARG A 262 -19.09 -1.88 -0.61
C ARG A 262 -18.19 -0.91 -1.37
N PRO A 263 -18.74 0.22 -1.86
CA PRO A 263 -17.92 1.29 -2.43
C PRO A 263 -16.84 1.72 -1.45
N PHE A 264 -15.59 1.64 -1.86
CA PHE A 264 -14.47 1.98 -1.00
C PHE A 264 -14.38 3.48 -0.69
N THR A 265 -15.16 4.33 -1.37
CA THR A 265 -15.38 5.72 -0.97
C THR A 265 -16.01 5.85 0.42
N GLU A 266 -16.72 4.82 0.90
CA GLU A 266 -17.31 4.78 2.24
C GLU A 266 -16.25 4.91 3.35
N ILE A 267 -14.95 4.67 3.09
CA ILE A 267 -13.89 4.87 4.09
C ILE A 267 -13.84 6.32 4.61
N ILE A 268 -14.32 7.29 3.82
CA ILE A 268 -14.43 8.70 4.25
C ILE A 268 -15.86 9.24 4.20
N THR A 269 -16.78 8.66 3.43
CA THR A 269 -18.16 9.17 3.32
C THR A 269 -19.15 8.51 4.28
N ALA A 270 -18.79 7.38 4.89
CA ALA A 270 -19.69 6.67 5.80
C ALA A 270 -20.12 7.57 6.97
N ASN A 271 -21.43 7.64 7.20
CA ASN A 271 -22.02 8.28 8.39
C ASN A 271 -22.17 7.29 9.57
N TYR A 272 -21.56 6.12 9.44
CA TYR A 272 -21.57 5.03 10.39
C TYR A 272 -20.14 4.50 10.57
N THR A 273 -19.91 3.80 11.67
CA THR A 273 -18.75 2.92 11.81
C THR A 273 -19.21 1.52 12.19
N VAL A 274 -18.27 0.61 12.42
CA VAL A 274 -18.54 -0.75 12.85
C VAL A 274 -18.02 -1.00 14.25
N PHE A 275 -18.78 -1.81 14.98
CA PHE A 275 -18.46 -2.17 16.34
C PHE A 275 -18.47 -3.68 16.48
N ASN A 276 -17.56 -4.22 17.27
CA ASN A 276 -17.80 -5.48 17.93
C ASN A 276 -18.39 -5.21 19.32
N SER A 277 -18.72 -6.25 20.07
CA SER A 277 -19.33 -6.10 21.39
C SER A 277 -18.46 -5.33 22.40
N ASP A 278 -17.12 -5.36 22.26
CA ASP A 278 -16.21 -4.65 23.14
C ASP A 278 -16.17 -3.14 22.83
N SER A 279 -16.04 -2.76 21.54
CA SER A 279 -16.03 -1.34 21.15
C SER A 279 -17.41 -0.69 21.31
N ALA A 280 -18.51 -1.41 21.02
CA ALA A 280 -19.88 -0.93 21.23
C ALA A 280 -20.11 -0.51 22.69
N MET A 281 -19.63 -1.31 23.65
CA MET A 281 -19.71 -0.99 25.08
C MET A 281 -18.99 0.32 25.41
N ILE A 282 -17.80 0.54 24.86
CA ILE A 282 -17.00 1.75 25.16
C ILE A 282 -17.63 3.01 24.56
N TYR A 283 -18.14 2.92 23.34
CA TYR A 283 -18.82 4.03 22.67
C TYR A 283 -20.26 4.24 23.17
N GLY A 284 -20.83 3.28 23.91
CA GLY A 284 -22.24 3.30 24.30
C GLY A 284 -23.19 3.15 23.09
N ALA A 285 -22.75 2.44 22.05
CA ALA A 285 -23.47 2.31 20.79
C ALA A 285 -24.67 1.34 20.92
N ASP A 286 -25.80 1.71 20.35
CA ASP A 286 -27.01 0.87 20.28
C ASP A 286 -26.91 -0.10 19.09
N VAL A 287 -26.18 -1.19 19.29
CA VAL A 287 -25.89 -2.21 18.27
C VAL A 287 -26.18 -3.61 18.84
N SER A 288 -26.79 -4.47 18.03
CA SER A 288 -27.12 -5.86 18.40
C SER A 288 -26.20 -6.85 17.69
N PHE A 289 -25.79 -7.90 18.40
CA PHE A 289 -24.89 -8.95 17.93
C PHE A 289 -25.61 -10.30 17.95
N GLU A 290 -25.35 -11.15 16.95
CA GLU A 290 -25.82 -12.54 16.95
C GLU A 290 -25.11 -13.35 18.05
N ASN A 291 -23.80 -13.15 18.17
CA ASN A 291 -22.96 -13.76 19.18
C ASN A 291 -21.99 -12.73 19.77
N PRO A 292 -22.34 -12.07 20.89
CA PRO A 292 -21.46 -11.06 21.50
C PRO A 292 -20.13 -11.61 22.03
N ASP A 293 -19.97 -12.94 22.15
CA ASP A 293 -18.68 -13.56 22.51
C ASP A 293 -17.74 -13.69 21.31
N ASP A 294 -18.27 -13.61 20.08
CA ASP A 294 -17.45 -13.51 18.88
C ASP A 294 -16.95 -12.07 18.70
N LYS A 295 -15.68 -11.86 19.02
CA LYS A 295 -15.03 -10.54 18.95
C LYS A 295 -14.63 -10.14 17.53
N LYS A 296 -14.80 -11.05 16.55
CA LYS A 296 -14.68 -10.78 15.12
C LYS A 296 -16.05 -10.48 14.47
N GLU A 297 -17.16 -10.55 15.22
CA GLU A 297 -18.46 -10.10 14.73
C GLU A 297 -18.53 -8.57 14.78
N PHE A 298 -18.52 -7.93 13.61
CA PHE A 298 -18.65 -6.49 13.47
C PHE A 298 -20.00 -6.10 12.88
N GLN A 299 -20.67 -5.15 13.54
CA GLN A 299 -21.99 -4.67 13.17
C GLN A 299 -21.97 -3.15 13.01
N GLN A 300 -22.66 -2.68 11.98
CA GLN A 300 -22.77 -1.26 11.67
C GLN A 300 -23.53 -0.52 12.80
N GLY A 301 -23.03 0.65 13.19
CA GLY A 301 -23.67 1.52 14.18
C GLY A 301 -23.39 3.00 13.92
N ILE A 302 -24.21 3.86 14.52
CA ILE A 302 -24.04 5.31 14.47
C ILE A 302 -23.48 5.76 15.81
N ILE A 303 -22.38 6.51 15.78
CA ILE A 303 -21.84 7.14 16.98
C ILE A 303 -22.80 8.27 17.40
N THR A 304 -23.15 8.32 18.68
CA THR A 304 -23.96 9.39 19.27
C THR A 304 -23.22 10.05 20.43
N VAL A 305 -23.37 11.37 20.58
CA VAL A 305 -22.75 12.13 21.67
C VAL A 305 -23.79 12.98 22.41
N PRO A 306 -23.70 13.13 23.74
CA PRO A 306 -24.66 13.91 24.50
C PRO A 306 -24.40 15.41 24.34
N ARG A 307 -25.45 16.17 24.05
CA ARG A 307 -25.42 17.63 23.90
C ARG A 307 -26.65 18.25 24.55
N GLY A 308 -26.45 19.14 25.53
CA GLY A 308 -27.56 19.78 26.24
C GLY A 308 -28.54 18.81 26.92
N GLY A 309 -28.09 17.58 27.23
CA GLY A 309 -28.92 16.50 27.82
C GLY A 309 -29.69 15.65 26.80
N VAL A 310 -29.41 15.77 25.50
CA VAL A 310 -29.99 14.96 24.42
C VAL A 310 -28.86 14.30 23.63
N ASP A 311 -29.02 13.03 23.28
CA ASP A 311 -28.07 12.35 22.39
C ASP A 311 -28.27 12.81 20.95
N MET A 312 -27.20 13.28 20.32
CA MET A 312 -27.19 13.69 18.92
C MET A 312 -26.23 12.80 18.13
N PRO A 313 -26.51 12.52 16.84
CA PRO A 313 -25.57 11.84 15.98
C PRO A 313 -24.23 12.59 15.96
N PHE A 314 -23.15 11.86 16.19
CA PHE A 314 -21.82 12.37 15.93
C PHE A 314 -21.72 12.63 14.42
N PRO A 315 -21.20 13.78 14.01
CA PRO A 315 -21.00 14.12 12.62
C PRO A 315 -19.82 13.31 12.05
N HIS A 316 -20.05 12.02 11.87
CA HIS A 316 -19.11 11.04 11.32
C HIS A 316 -18.97 11.17 9.81
N ALA A 317 -17.76 10.95 9.33
CA ALA A 317 -17.32 10.86 7.94
C ALA A 317 -16.17 9.84 7.91
N GLY A 318 -16.52 8.56 8.00
CA GLY A 318 -15.62 7.41 8.07
C GLY A 318 -14.39 7.63 8.95
N ILE A 319 -13.23 7.17 8.45
CA ILE A 319 -11.99 7.15 9.22
C ILE A 319 -11.48 8.54 9.58
N ILE A 320 -11.73 9.57 8.76
CA ILE A 320 -11.20 10.93 8.97
C ILE A 320 -11.87 11.68 10.12
N THR A 321 -12.90 11.09 10.72
CA THR A 321 -13.54 11.56 11.96
C THR A 321 -13.48 10.56 13.10
N SER A 322 -12.86 9.40 12.89
CA SER A 322 -12.62 8.44 13.97
C SER A 322 -11.73 9.09 15.04
N PRO A 323 -12.00 8.85 16.35
CA PRO A 323 -11.14 9.38 17.40
C PRO A 323 -9.67 8.98 17.23
N MET A 324 -9.39 7.77 16.76
CA MET A 324 -8.02 7.29 16.59
C MET A 324 -7.28 8.04 15.47
N TRP A 325 -7.90 8.30 14.33
CA TRP A 325 -7.28 9.11 13.27
C TRP A 325 -7.10 10.57 13.70
N LEU A 326 -8.11 11.15 14.39
CA LEU A 326 -8.04 12.53 14.88
C LEU A 326 -6.91 12.75 15.90
N ASN A 327 -6.61 11.76 16.73
CA ASN A 327 -5.47 11.79 17.66
C ASN A 327 -4.15 11.45 16.98
N ARG A 328 -4.17 10.57 15.97
CA ARG A 328 -2.97 10.23 15.20
C ARG A 328 -2.45 11.43 14.40
N PHE A 329 -3.36 12.27 13.92
CA PHE A 329 -3.09 13.49 13.18
C PHE A 329 -3.63 14.70 13.95
N PRO A 330 -2.96 15.08 15.05
CA PRO A 330 -3.48 16.08 15.96
C PRO A 330 -3.39 17.48 15.34
N THR A 331 -4.16 18.37 15.94
CA THR A 331 -4.13 19.81 15.70
C THR A 331 -3.64 20.58 16.93
N THR A 332 -3.27 21.84 16.69
CA THR A 332 -2.84 22.79 17.73
C THR A 332 -3.42 24.17 17.45
N PRO A 333 -3.39 25.10 18.42
CA PRO A 333 -3.85 26.48 18.23
C PRO A 333 -3.15 27.26 17.12
N THR A 334 -1.95 26.86 16.73
CA THR A 334 -1.18 27.50 15.64
C THR A 334 -1.39 26.80 14.31
N ASN A 335 -1.53 25.47 14.32
CA ASN A 335 -1.75 24.68 13.12
C ASN A 335 -3.18 24.82 12.58
N ILE A 336 -4.20 24.87 13.46
CA ILE A 336 -5.61 25.06 13.11
C ILE A 336 -6.04 24.10 11.99
N MET A 337 -5.98 22.81 12.27
CA MET A 337 -6.37 21.68 11.41
C MET A 337 -5.56 21.49 10.11
N ARG A 338 -4.55 22.33 9.82
CA ARG A 338 -3.71 22.19 8.61
C ARG A 338 -2.95 20.87 8.52
N HIS A 339 -2.60 20.27 9.65
CA HIS A 339 -1.99 18.94 9.66
C HIS A 339 -2.96 17.89 9.13
N ARG A 340 -4.23 17.92 9.57
CA ARG A 340 -5.29 17.04 9.06
C ARG A 340 -5.55 17.28 7.57
N SER A 341 -5.55 18.54 7.12
CA SER A 341 -5.63 18.87 5.70
C SER A 341 -4.50 18.25 4.88
N ARG A 342 -3.24 18.34 5.35
CA ARG A 342 -2.11 17.67 4.72
C ARG A 342 -2.34 16.16 4.60
N MET A 343 -2.84 15.53 5.65
CA MET A 343 -3.11 14.09 5.65
C MET A 343 -4.25 13.72 4.70
N ILE A 344 -5.27 14.57 4.53
CA ILE A 344 -6.31 14.34 3.52
C ILE A 344 -5.70 14.32 2.10
N LEU A 345 -4.85 15.30 1.80
CA LEU A 345 -4.18 15.40 0.51
C LEU A 345 -3.24 14.21 0.25
N ASP A 346 -2.46 13.80 1.25
CA ASP A 346 -1.52 12.68 1.13
C ASP A 346 -2.22 11.31 1.08
N GLN A 347 -3.21 11.08 1.96
CA GLN A 347 -3.80 9.76 2.14
C GLN A 347 -4.90 9.43 1.14
N PHE A 348 -5.64 10.44 0.66
CA PHE A 348 -6.80 10.20 -0.19
C PHE A 348 -6.72 10.87 -1.55
N LEU A 349 -5.68 11.67 -1.83
CA LEU A 349 -5.50 12.35 -3.11
C LEU A 349 -4.08 12.21 -3.67
N ALA A 350 -3.24 11.38 -3.03
CA ALA A 350 -1.84 11.12 -3.39
C ALA A 350 -1.04 12.40 -3.75
N THR A 351 -1.30 13.47 -2.99
CA THR A 351 -0.71 14.80 -3.21
C THR A 351 0.19 15.17 -2.03
N ASP A 352 1.51 15.19 -2.24
CA ASP A 352 2.45 15.69 -1.23
C ASP A 352 2.52 17.22 -1.26
N VAL A 353 1.80 17.86 -0.33
CA VAL A 353 1.80 19.31 -0.19
C VAL A 353 3.20 19.88 0.12
N LEU A 354 4.10 19.11 0.73
CA LEU A 354 5.45 19.58 1.05
C LEU A 354 6.32 19.66 -0.21
N ALA A 355 6.07 18.80 -1.20
CA ALA A 355 6.72 18.86 -2.51
C ALA A 355 6.28 20.08 -3.36
N LEU A 356 5.16 20.74 -3.02
CA LEU A 356 4.75 21.99 -3.69
C LEU A 356 5.67 23.17 -3.35
N ALA A 357 6.41 23.11 -2.24
CA ALA A 357 7.39 24.12 -1.86
C ALA A 357 8.76 23.80 -2.47
N SER A 358 8.92 24.02 -3.77
CA SER A 358 10.17 23.75 -4.50
C SER A 358 11.31 24.74 -4.19
N GLN A 359 11.08 25.75 -3.35
CA GLN A 359 12.09 26.69 -2.88
C GLN A 359 12.12 26.76 -1.36
N ALA A 360 13.34 26.85 -0.80
CA ALA A 360 13.52 27.14 0.61
C ALA A 360 12.86 28.48 0.95
N ILE A 361 11.76 28.42 1.70
CA ILE A 361 11.09 29.62 2.21
C ILE A 361 11.97 30.18 3.33
N ASP A 362 12.42 31.42 3.19
CA ASP A 362 13.06 32.15 4.27
C ASP A 362 12.02 32.42 5.38
N PRO A 363 12.13 31.78 6.57
CA PRO A 363 11.16 31.98 7.64
C PRO A 363 11.15 33.42 8.16
N ASP A 364 12.24 34.19 7.98
CA ASP A 364 12.31 35.59 8.38
C ASP A 364 11.62 36.52 7.36
N ALA A 365 11.48 36.11 6.10
CA ALA A 365 10.83 36.91 5.05
C ALA A 365 9.34 37.16 5.34
N GLY A 366 8.69 36.27 6.10
CA GLY A 366 7.31 36.45 6.58
C GLY A 366 7.16 37.38 7.77
N SER A 367 8.23 37.64 8.53
CA SER A 367 8.15 38.32 9.84
C SER A 367 7.68 39.78 9.75
N ALA A 368 7.91 40.43 8.61
CA ALA A 368 7.50 41.81 8.34
C ALA A 368 6.08 41.93 7.74
N VAL A 369 5.46 40.81 7.34
CA VAL A 369 4.14 40.78 6.72
C VAL A 369 3.09 40.46 7.78
N PHE A 370 2.12 41.36 7.97
CA PHE A 370 0.97 41.05 8.83
C PHE A 370 0.20 39.87 8.26
N ASN A 371 -0.02 38.81 9.06
CA ASN A 371 -0.62 37.55 8.64
C ASN A 371 0.06 36.97 7.37
N PRO A 372 1.31 36.49 7.50
CA PRO A 372 2.10 36.07 6.35
C PRO A 372 1.45 34.91 5.60
N THR A 373 0.80 33.98 6.31
CA THR A 373 0.09 32.83 5.70
C THR A 373 -1.04 33.25 4.76
N ARG A 374 -1.59 34.45 4.93
CA ARG A 374 -2.60 35.02 4.01
C ARG A 374 -2.00 35.99 2.99
N ASN A 375 -1.09 36.84 3.43
CA ASN A 375 -0.71 38.07 2.71
C ASN A 375 0.69 38.02 2.09
N ASN A 376 1.54 37.05 2.48
CA ASN A 376 2.83 36.85 1.85
C ASN A 376 2.65 35.88 0.66
N PRO A 377 3.01 36.27 -0.58
CA PRO A 377 2.93 35.40 -1.76
C PRO A 377 3.67 34.06 -1.61
N ASP A 378 4.76 34.01 -0.83
CA ASP A 378 5.54 32.78 -0.63
C ASP A 378 4.83 31.80 0.32
N CYS A 379 4.08 32.30 1.30
CA CYS A 379 3.32 31.45 2.23
C CYS A 379 1.91 31.13 1.72
N SER A 380 1.23 32.12 1.17
CA SER A 380 -0.18 32.03 0.77
C SER A 380 -0.43 30.97 -0.32
N LYS A 381 0.56 30.63 -1.14
CA LYS A 381 0.47 29.56 -2.13
C LYS A 381 0.00 28.24 -1.50
N CYS A 382 0.77 27.73 -0.54
CA CYS A 382 0.40 26.48 0.14
C CYS A 382 -0.88 26.66 0.99
N HIS A 383 -1.02 27.82 1.64
CA HIS A 383 -2.17 28.08 2.51
C HIS A 383 -3.52 28.12 1.79
N LYS A 384 -3.59 28.60 0.54
CA LYS A 384 -4.82 28.52 -0.26
C LYS A 384 -5.30 27.10 -0.50
N LEU A 385 -4.38 26.14 -0.56
CA LEU A 385 -4.73 24.74 -0.74
C LEU A 385 -5.17 24.09 0.58
N ILE A 386 -4.41 24.31 1.65
CA ILE A 386 -4.63 23.58 2.92
C ILE A 386 -5.66 24.24 3.84
N ASP A 387 -5.76 25.57 3.86
CA ASP A 387 -6.63 26.28 4.79
C ASP A 387 -8.12 26.00 4.52
N PRO A 388 -8.61 25.92 3.27
CA PRO A 388 -10.00 25.55 3.00
C PRO A 388 -10.38 24.15 3.51
N ILE A 389 -9.51 23.16 3.28
CA ILE A 389 -9.69 21.78 3.75
C ILE A 389 -9.62 21.73 5.29
N ALA A 390 -8.67 22.47 5.89
CA ALA A 390 -8.59 22.62 7.34
C ALA A 390 -9.88 23.24 7.92
N GLY A 391 -10.48 24.16 7.17
CA GLY A 391 -11.77 24.79 7.47
C GLY A 391 -12.94 23.82 7.58
N ALA A 392 -12.88 22.67 6.89
CA ALA A 392 -13.91 21.65 7.03
C ALA A 392 -13.98 21.04 8.44
N PHE A 393 -12.87 21.10 9.19
CA PHE A 393 -12.77 20.63 10.57
C PHE A 393 -13.14 21.70 11.61
N GLN A 394 -13.74 22.84 11.21
CA GLN A 394 -14.11 23.96 12.10
C GLN A 394 -15.08 23.59 13.25
N MET A 395 -15.69 22.43 13.15
CA MET A 395 -16.51 21.78 14.18
C MET A 395 -15.69 21.13 15.30
N PHE A 396 -14.36 21.03 15.21
CA PHE A 396 -13.48 20.47 16.24
C PHE A 396 -12.71 21.57 16.99
N ASP A 397 -12.50 21.40 18.29
CA ASP A 397 -11.72 22.33 19.12
C ASP A 397 -10.23 22.31 18.72
N LYS A 398 -9.59 23.48 18.71
CA LYS A 398 -8.16 23.59 18.36
C LYS A 398 -7.20 23.09 19.45
N ASN A 399 -7.70 22.84 20.66
CA ASN A 399 -6.92 22.36 21.81
C ASN A 399 -7.25 20.92 22.19
N ASP A 400 -8.35 20.38 21.67
CA ASP A 400 -8.89 19.07 22.04
C ASP A 400 -9.33 18.35 20.77
N GLN A 401 -8.70 17.21 20.47
CA GLN A 401 -8.68 16.60 19.16
C GLN A 401 -10.06 16.10 18.71
N GLU A 402 -10.91 15.75 19.66
CA GLU A 402 -12.19 15.08 19.43
C GLU A 402 -13.39 15.96 19.80
N LYS A 403 -13.17 16.96 20.67
CA LYS A 403 -14.24 17.80 21.19
C LYS A 403 -14.90 18.59 20.06
N LEU A 404 -16.20 18.34 19.87
CA LEU A 404 -16.99 19.13 18.93
C LEU A 404 -17.38 20.50 19.51
N LEU A 405 -17.41 21.50 18.64
CA LEU A 405 -17.86 22.86 18.89
C LEU A 405 -19.29 23.05 18.38
N ASP A 406 -20.13 23.68 19.20
CA ASP A 406 -21.47 24.12 18.82
C ASP A 406 -21.69 25.56 19.34
N PRO A 407 -21.74 26.58 18.45
CA PRO A 407 -21.59 26.48 17.00
C PRO A 407 -20.13 26.21 16.57
N PRO A 408 -19.91 25.72 15.33
CA PRO A 408 -18.57 25.64 14.73
C PRO A 408 -17.85 26.99 14.70
N GLN A 409 -16.51 26.99 14.77
CA GLN A 409 -15.72 28.22 14.84
C GLN A 409 -14.62 28.25 13.77
N TRP A 410 -14.62 29.31 12.96
CA TRP A 410 -13.57 29.59 11.99
C TRP A 410 -12.97 30.99 12.14
N TYR A 411 -11.78 31.16 11.59
CA TYR A 411 -10.92 32.32 11.76
C TYR A 411 -10.99 33.21 10.50
N PRO A 412 -11.60 34.40 10.55
CA PRO A 412 -11.76 35.26 9.36
C PRO A 412 -10.44 35.67 8.70
N GLU A 413 -9.35 35.65 9.45
CA GLU A 413 -7.99 35.93 8.97
C GLU A 413 -7.39 34.78 8.16
N VAL A 414 -7.94 33.57 8.23
CA VAL A 414 -7.54 32.37 7.47
C VAL A 414 -8.37 32.29 6.17
N PHE A 415 -7.91 31.55 5.14
CA PHE A 415 -8.75 31.33 3.96
C PHE A 415 -10.08 30.64 4.33
N VAL A 416 -11.11 30.90 3.53
CA VAL A 416 -12.48 30.43 3.81
C VAL A 416 -12.53 28.90 3.69
N PRO A 417 -13.29 28.20 4.55
CA PRO A 417 -13.48 26.75 4.43
C PRO A 417 -14.00 26.38 3.03
N GLY A 418 -13.55 25.26 2.50
CA GLY A 418 -13.87 24.89 1.12
C GLY A 418 -13.01 23.75 0.59
N TYR A 419 -13.13 23.50 -0.69
CA TYR A 419 -12.35 22.50 -1.41
C TYR A 419 -12.02 23.03 -2.81
N LEU A 420 -10.73 23.06 -3.17
CA LEU A 420 -10.25 23.70 -4.38
C LEU A 420 -10.80 25.13 -4.50
N ASN A 421 -11.49 25.46 -5.59
CA ASN A 421 -12.09 26.78 -5.82
C ASN A 421 -13.54 26.89 -5.34
N GLU A 422 -14.08 25.86 -4.69
CA GLU A 422 -15.42 25.87 -4.12
C GLU A 422 -15.37 26.28 -2.65
N ASN A 423 -15.89 27.48 -2.36
CA ASN A 423 -16.11 27.89 -0.97
C ASN A 423 -17.26 27.07 -0.37
N MET A 424 -17.05 26.56 0.84
CA MET A 424 -18.08 25.87 1.61
C MET A 424 -19.22 26.83 1.95
N PRO A 425 -20.48 26.48 1.62
CA PRO A 425 -21.64 27.29 2.01
C PRO A 425 -21.78 27.38 3.55
N PRO A 426 -22.15 28.55 4.11
CA PRO A 426 -22.24 28.71 5.57
C PRO A 426 -23.20 27.75 6.29
N ASP A 427 -24.26 27.30 5.62
CA ASP A 427 -25.21 26.30 6.14
C ASP A 427 -24.60 24.90 6.27
N GLN A 428 -23.46 24.65 5.61
CA GLN A 428 -22.73 23.39 5.67
C GLN A 428 -21.70 23.33 6.80
N PHE A 429 -21.43 24.43 7.53
CA PHE A 429 -20.36 24.48 8.51
C PHE A 429 -20.50 23.47 9.67
N SER A 430 -21.72 23.07 10.02
CA SER A 430 -21.98 22.04 11.05
C SER A 430 -21.74 20.61 10.56
N TYR A 431 -21.65 20.42 9.23
CA TYR A 431 -21.40 19.16 8.54
C TYR A 431 -20.20 19.28 7.59
N GLY A 432 -19.26 20.17 7.94
CA GLY A 432 -18.19 20.58 7.03
C GLY A 432 -17.32 19.41 6.59
N ILE A 433 -17.09 18.45 7.49
CA ILE A 433 -16.28 17.28 7.20
C ILE A 433 -16.98 16.29 6.26
N GLN A 434 -18.30 16.10 6.38
CA GLN A 434 -19.07 15.31 5.42
C GLN A 434 -19.09 15.98 4.05
N TRP A 435 -19.29 17.30 4.03
CA TRP A 435 -19.26 18.09 2.79
C TRP A 435 -17.92 17.96 2.07
N LEU A 436 -16.82 17.94 2.81
CA LEU A 436 -15.48 17.71 2.28
C LEU A 436 -15.30 16.26 1.81
N ALA A 437 -15.74 15.27 2.61
CA ALA A 437 -15.58 13.86 2.29
C ALA A 437 -16.21 13.49 0.95
N GLU A 438 -17.42 13.98 0.67
CA GLU A 438 -18.08 13.76 -0.63
C GLU A 438 -17.27 14.32 -1.81
N ARG A 439 -16.59 15.46 -1.62
CA ARG A 439 -15.75 16.08 -2.67
C ARG A 439 -14.43 15.38 -2.87
N VAL A 440 -13.81 14.93 -1.77
CA VAL A 440 -12.59 14.12 -1.83
C VAL A 440 -12.89 12.78 -2.49
N ALA A 441 -14.00 12.11 -2.13
CA ALA A 441 -14.42 10.85 -2.73
C ALA A 441 -14.78 10.98 -4.22
N ALA A 442 -15.34 12.12 -4.64
CA ALA A 442 -15.65 12.40 -6.03
C ALA A 442 -14.45 12.91 -6.86
N ASP A 443 -13.32 13.22 -6.22
CA ASP A 443 -12.11 13.67 -6.92
C ASP A 443 -11.46 12.48 -7.65
N PRO A 444 -11.13 12.59 -8.95
CA PRO A 444 -10.46 11.50 -9.67
C PRO A 444 -9.16 11.02 -9.01
N ARG A 445 -8.47 11.89 -8.26
CA ARG A 445 -7.26 11.53 -7.52
C ARG A 445 -7.53 10.56 -6.37
N PHE A 446 -8.77 10.41 -5.90
CA PHE A 446 -9.13 9.40 -4.91
C PHE A 446 -8.91 7.98 -5.45
N ALA A 447 -9.42 7.71 -6.66
CA ALA A 447 -9.23 6.42 -7.31
C ALA A 447 -7.74 6.12 -7.51
N LEU A 448 -6.98 7.12 -7.98
CA LEU A 448 -5.52 6.99 -8.12
C LEU A 448 -4.81 6.76 -6.78
N ALA A 449 -5.16 7.48 -5.73
CA ALA A 449 -4.54 7.32 -4.41
C ALA A 449 -4.73 5.90 -3.85
N MET A 450 -5.93 5.33 -4.03
CA MET A 450 -6.21 3.95 -3.61
C MET A 450 -5.45 2.94 -4.46
N THR A 451 -5.38 3.15 -5.78
CA THR A 451 -4.56 2.33 -6.68
C THR A 451 -3.08 2.37 -6.32
N TYR A 452 -2.53 3.56 -6.04
CA TYR A 452 -1.14 3.76 -5.65
C TYR A 452 -0.82 3.07 -4.32
N THR A 453 -1.73 3.14 -3.35
CA THR A 453 -1.59 2.47 -2.06
C THR A 453 -1.50 0.96 -2.23
N MET A 454 -2.38 0.36 -3.06
CA MET A 454 -2.34 -1.08 -3.33
C MET A 454 -1.12 -1.47 -4.18
N PHE A 455 -0.72 -0.64 -5.14
CA PHE A 455 0.44 -0.90 -6.01
C PHE A 455 1.73 -1.01 -5.19
N ASP A 456 1.97 -0.04 -4.32
CA ASP A 456 3.10 -0.04 -3.39
C ASP A 456 3.03 -1.23 -2.43
N ALA A 457 1.85 -1.49 -1.86
CA ALA A 457 1.67 -2.61 -0.93
C ALA A 457 1.98 -3.98 -1.55
N LEU A 458 1.55 -4.21 -2.80
CA LEU A 458 1.68 -5.48 -3.51
C LEU A 458 3.04 -5.67 -4.17
N THR A 459 3.62 -4.60 -4.73
CA THR A 459 4.88 -4.68 -5.50
C THR A 459 6.10 -4.23 -4.71
N GLY A 460 5.93 -3.43 -3.65
CA GLY A 460 7.01 -2.75 -2.95
C GLY A 460 7.58 -1.54 -3.70
N ILE A 461 6.97 -1.15 -4.83
CA ILE A 461 7.42 -0.08 -5.71
C ILE A 461 6.58 1.17 -5.43
N LYS A 462 7.23 2.28 -5.15
CA LYS A 462 6.55 3.59 -5.09
C LYS A 462 6.17 4.02 -6.51
N PRO A 463 4.94 4.51 -6.74
CA PRO A 463 4.57 5.07 -8.04
C PRO A 463 5.58 6.14 -8.50
N LEU A 464 5.97 6.06 -9.76
CA LEU A 464 6.96 6.95 -10.36
C LEU A 464 6.44 8.39 -10.38
N HIS A 465 7.34 9.33 -10.12
CA HIS A 465 7.08 10.74 -10.32
C HIS A 465 7.44 11.15 -11.74
N TYR A 466 6.69 12.09 -12.30
CA TYR A 466 7.02 12.69 -13.58
C TYR A 466 8.43 13.31 -13.55
N PRO A 467 9.33 12.97 -14.49
CA PRO A 467 10.67 13.53 -14.51
C PRO A 467 10.62 15.01 -14.89
N THR A 468 11.15 15.89 -14.04
CA THR A 468 11.09 17.35 -14.26
C THR A 468 12.37 17.96 -14.83
N ASN A 469 13.44 17.17 -15.00
CA ASN A 469 14.73 17.65 -15.47
C ASN A 469 15.05 17.12 -16.89
N PRO A 470 14.72 17.86 -17.96
CA PRO A 470 14.98 17.43 -19.33
C PRO A 470 16.48 17.30 -19.67
N ASP A 471 17.37 17.86 -18.86
CA ASP A 471 18.83 17.76 -19.05
C ASP A 471 19.43 16.50 -18.39
N ALA A 472 18.63 15.64 -17.76
CA ALA A 472 19.10 14.40 -17.13
C ALA A 472 19.57 13.37 -18.19
N GLU A 473 20.62 12.59 -17.87
CA GLU A 473 21.24 11.64 -18.82
C GLU A 473 20.25 10.62 -19.39
N PHE A 474 19.28 10.19 -18.58
CA PHE A 474 18.27 9.18 -18.95
C PHE A 474 16.84 9.76 -18.94
N TYR A 475 16.68 11.08 -19.15
CA TYR A 475 15.36 11.72 -19.11
C TYR A 475 14.31 11.01 -19.97
N ASP A 476 14.63 10.70 -21.23
CA ASP A 476 13.70 10.03 -22.14
C ASP A 476 13.28 8.64 -21.63
N ALA A 477 14.20 7.91 -20.99
CA ALA A 477 13.93 6.59 -20.42
C ALA A 477 13.10 6.69 -19.13
N GLU A 478 13.38 7.66 -18.26
CA GLU A 478 12.60 7.95 -17.06
C GLU A 478 11.18 8.40 -17.42
N LEU A 479 11.04 9.18 -18.50
CA LEU A 479 9.75 9.64 -19.01
C LEU A 479 8.95 8.46 -19.55
N ALA A 480 9.53 7.63 -20.41
CA ALA A 480 8.87 6.44 -20.94
C ALA A 480 8.43 5.45 -19.84
N ALA A 481 9.26 5.30 -18.79
CA ALA A 481 8.93 4.50 -17.61
C ALA A 481 7.71 5.05 -16.88
N TRP A 482 7.70 6.36 -16.62
CA TRP A 482 6.59 7.05 -15.96
C TRP A 482 5.31 6.94 -16.80
N GLU A 483 5.37 7.21 -18.10
CA GLU A 483 4.22 7.14 -19.01
C GLU A 483 3.58 5.76 -19.01
N THR A 484 4.40 4.70 -19.11
CA THR A 484 3.92 3.32 -19.10
C THR A 484 3.24 2.98 -17.77
N GLN A 485 3.87 3.35 -16.64
CA GLN A 485 3.30 3.06 -15.32
C GLN A 485 2.02 3.85 -15.07
N ASP A 486 2.03 5.16 -15.35
CA ASP A 486 0.90 6.06 -15.16
C ASP A 486 -0.32 5.59 -15.98
N LEU A 487 -0.10 5.18 -17.23
CA LEU A 487 -1.15 4.60 -18.08
C LEU A 487 -1.78 3.35 -17.47
N ILE A 488 -0.96 2.42 -16.99
CA ILE A 488 -1.43 1.17 -16.36
C ILE A 488 -2.20 1.49 -15.09
N LEU A 489 -1.65 2.32 -14.19
CA LEU A 489 -2.29 2.64 -12.91
C LEU A 489 -3.59 3.44 -13.10
N ARG A 490 -3.67 4.34 -14.08
CA ARG A 490 -4.93 5.00 -14.45
C ARG A 490 -5.96 4.03 -14.99
N SER A 491 -5.57 3.10 -15.87
CA SER A 491 -6.49 2.08 -16.38
C SER A 491 -7.07 1.22 -15.24
N ILE A 492 -6.26 0.90 -14.22
CA ILE A 492 -6.71 0.20 -13.02
C ILE A 492 -7.67 1.07 -12.19
N ALA A 493 -7.35 2.36 -12.01
CA ALA A 493 -8.21 3.31 -11.32
C ALA A 493 -9.58 3.48 -12.03
N ASP A 494 -9.61 3.50 -13.36
CA ASP A 494 -10.85 3.55 -14.14
C ASP A 494 -11.71 2.29 -13.94
N LYS A 495 -11.07 1.10 -13.93
CA LYS A 495 -11.76 -0.17 -13.62
C LYS A 495 -12.31 -0.18 -12.20
N PHE A 496 -11.57 0.36 -11.24
CA PHE A 496 -12.01 0.52 -9.86
C PHE A 496 -13.26 1.41 -9.77
N VAL A 497 -13.27 2.57 -10.43
CA VAL A 497 -14.44 3.46 -10.49
C VAL A 497 -15.62 2.75 -11.18
N ALA A 498 -15.37 2.05 -12.30
CA ALA A 498 -16.40 1.33 -13.06
C ALA A 498 -17.03 0.18 -12.26
N ASP A 499 -16.26 -0.48 -11.39
CA ASP A 499 -16.71 -1.52 -10.47
C ASP A 499 -17.21 -0.94 -9.14
N ASN A 500 -17.81 0.25 -9.19
CA ASN A 500 -18.41 0.94 -8.05
C ASN A 500 -17.43 1.10 -6.86
N HIS A 501 -16.16 1.36 -7.16
CA HIS A 501 -15.08 1.47 -6.18
C HIS A 501 -14.88 0.20 -5.34
N ASN A 502 -15.00 -1.01 -5.90
CA ASN A 502 -14.57 -2.22 -5.20
C ASN A 502 -13.04 -2.37 -5.23
N ILE A 503 -12.38 -2.24 -4.07
CA ILE A 503 -10.91 -2.28 -3.98
C ILE A 503 -10.31 -3.64 -4.39
N LYS A 504 -11.07 -4.73 -4.31
CA LYS A 504 -10.62 -6.06 -4.76
C LYS A 504 -10.29 -6.07 -6.26
N THR A 505 -10.97 -5.24 -7.05
CA THR A 505 -10.65 -5.07 -8.48
C THR A 505 -9.26 -4.47 -8.67
N VAL A 506 -8.86 -3.48 -7.87
CA VAL A 506 -7.49 -2.92 -7.91
C VAL A 506 -6.44 -4.01 -7.67
N ILE A 507 -6.65 -4.84 -6.63
CA ILE A 507 -5.73 -5.93 -6.27
C ILE A 507 -5.59 -6.95 -7.41
N ARG A 508 -6.73 -7.38 -7.97
CA ARG A 508 -6.77 -8.35 -9.08
C ARG A 508 -6.03 -7.83 -10.31
N GLU A 509 -6.21 -6.57 -10.64
CA GLU A 509 -5.57 -5.97 -11.81
C GLU A 509 -4.06 -5.80 -11.61
N ILE A 510 -3.62 -5.33 -10.43
CA ILE A 510 -2.18 -5.17 -10.13
C ILE A 510 -1.42 -6.50 -10.22
N ILE A 511 -1.98 -7.59 -9.67
CA ILE A 511 -1.34 -8.92 -9.68
C ILE A 511 -1.08 -9.43 -11.11
N GLN A 512 -1.90 -9.01 -12.07
CA GLN A 512 -1.74 -9.40 -13.47
C GLN A 512 -0.69 -8.57 -14.22
N THR A 513 -0.28 -7.42 -13.66
CA THR A 513 0.69 -6.52 -14.32
C THR A 513 2.10 -7.10 -14.37
N PRO A 514 2.90 -6.67 -15.37
CA PRO A 514 4.34 -6.93 -15.40
C PRO A 514 5.11 -6.41 -14.18
N TYR A 515 4.63 -5.36 -13.49
CA TYR A 515 5.25 -4.89 -12.25
C TYR A 515 5.18 -5.90 -11.10
N PHE A 516 4.07 -6.64 -11.00
CA PHE A 516 3.97 -7.72 -10.01
C PHE A 516 4.71 -8.98 -10.45
N ARG A 517 4.70 -9.25 -11.77
CA ARG A 517 5.12 -10.52 -12.37
C ARG A 517 6.55 -10.57 -12.88
N GLY A 518 7.20 -9.43 -13.08
CA GLY A 518 8.59 -9.39 -13.55
C GLY A 518 9.54 -10.01 -12.54
N LYS A 519 10.39 -10.95 -13.00
CA LYS A 519 11.44 -11.58 -12.18
C LYS A 519 12.86 -11.31 -12.68
N GLY A 520 12.99 -10.66 -13.84
CA GLY A 520 14.26 -10.28 -14.41
C GLY A 520 14.14 -9.92 -15.88
N MET A 521 15.28 -9.88 -16.56
CA MET A 521 15.35 -9.60 -17.99
C MET A 521 15.78 -10.84 -18.76
N LEU A 522 15.18 -11.06 -19.93
CA LEU A 522 15.56 -12.15 -20.83
C LEU A 522 17.00 -11.98 -21.34
N MET A 523 17.47 -10.74 -21.44
CA MET A 523 18.83 -10.38 -21.84
C MET A 523 19.33 -9.17 -21.04
N ALA A 524 20.65 -8.97 -20.98
CA ALA A 524 21.22 -7.80 -20.31
C ALA A 524 20.75 -6.50 -21.02
N PRO A 525 20.09 -5.57 -20.30
CA PRO A 525 19.56 -4.35 -20.89
C PRO A 525 20.68 -3.35 -21.22
N SER A 526 20.40 -2.42 -22.15
CA SER A 526 21.23 -1.21 -22.33
C SER A 526 21.12 -0.30 -21.10
N PRO A 527 22.05 0.64 -20.86
CA PRO A 527 21.94 1.56 -19.72
C PRO A 527 20.64 2.37 -19.71
N ALA A 528 20.20 2.87 -20.86
CA ALA A 528 18.93 3.59 -20.99
C ALA A 528 17.74 2.68 -20.70
N ARG A 529 17.73 1.45 -21.23
CA ARG A 529 16.67 0.48 -20.93
C ARG A 529 16.66 0.13 -19.44
N ALA A 530 17.82 -0.07 -18.83
CA ALA A 530 17.92 -0.34 -17.40
C ALA A 530 17.35 0.80 -16.53
N ALA A 531 17.47 2.06 -16.97
CA ALA A 531 16.83 3.20 -16.32
C ALA A 531 15.30 3.16 -16.49
N GLU A 532 14.81 2.78 -17.69
CA GLU A 532 13.38 2.69 -17.99
C GLU A 532 12.65 1.61 -17.15
N ILE A 533 13.33 0.50 -16.84
CA ILE A 533 12.75 -0.64 -16.12
C ILE A 533 13.34 -0.85 -14.72
N ALA A 534 13.91 0.20 -14.12
CA ALA A 534 14.68 0.12 -12.88
C ALA A 534 13.94 -0.57 -11.72
N GLU A 535 12.61 -0.46 -11.69
CA GLU A 535 11.74 -1.00 -10.64
C GLU A 535 11.20 -2.42 -10.97
N LEU A 536 11.45 -2.99 -12.15
CA LEU A 536 10.98 -4.33 -12.50
C LEU A 536 11.91 -5.42 -11.94
N GLY A 537 11.32 -6.44 -11.33
CA GLY A 537 12.06 -7.64 -10.89
C GLY A 537 13.00 -7.41 -9.71
N VAL A 538 12.89 -6.27 -9.01
CA VAL A 538 13.68 -5.98 -7.81
C VAL A 538 13.30 -6.83 -6.59
N GLY A 539 12.15 -7.50 -6.64
CA GLY A 539 11.61 -8.33 -5.58
C GLY A 539 11.12 -7.49 -4.39
N ARG A 540 9.99 -7.88 -3.79
CA ARG A 540 9.47 -7.20 -2.61
C ARG A 540 9.97 -7.90 -1.37
N LEU A 541 10.71 -7.21 -0.51
CA LEU A 541 11.06 -7.77 0.80
C LEU A 541 9.78 -8.07 1.60
N SER A 542 9.69 -9.27 2.16
CA SER A 542 8.58 -9.66 3.03
C SER A 542 8.57 -8.78 4.28
N THR A 543 7.40 -8.27 4.66
CA THR A 543 7.24 -7.62 5.95
C THR A 543 7.34 -8.67 7.08
N PRO A 544 7.59 -8.28 8.34
CA PRO A 544 7.69 -9.24 9.44
C PRO A 544 6.48 -10.19 9.53
N GLU A 545 5.28 -9.68 9.28
CA GLU A 545 4.01 -10.42 9.33
C GLU A 545 3.94 -11.43 8.17
N LEU A 546 4.20 -10.97 6.95
CA LEU A 546 4.24 -11.82 5.75
C LEU A 546 5.32 -12.91 5.84
N LEU A 547 6.49 -12.59 6.39
CA LEU A 547 7.56 -13.56 6.56
C LEU A 547 7.19 -14.62 7.60
N ALA A 548 6.51 -14.24 8.68
CA ALA A 548 6.01 -15.18 9.68
C ALA A 548 4.97 -16.14 9.09
N ASP A 549 4.05 -15.63 8.28
CA ASP A 549 3.05 -16.43 7.57
C ASP A 549 3.70 -17.36 6.54
N LYS A 550 4.62 -16.83 5.71
CA LYS A 550 5.39 -17.62 4.74
C LYS A 550 6.16 -18.74 5.42
N LEU A 551 6.73 -18.49 6.60
CA LEU A 551 7.44 -19.49 7.37
C LEU A 551 6.51 -20.63 7.82
N GLU A 552 5.32 -20.30 8.33
CA GLU A 552 4.31 -21.31 8.68
C GLU A 552 3.83 -22.08 7.45
N ALA A 553 3.56 -21.39 6.35
CA ALA A 553 3.10 -22.01 5.11
C ALA A 553 4.13 -22.98 4.50
N ALA A 554 5.40 -22.58 4.49
CA ALA A 554 6.49 -23.37 3.91
C ALA A 554 6.90 -24.54 4.82
N THR A 555 6.87 -24.36 6.14
CA THR A 555 7.49 -25.31 7.09
C THR A 555 6.53 -25.98 8.06
N GLY A 556 5.27 -25.56 8.09
CA GLY A 556 4.24 -26.06 8.99
C GLY A 556 4.25 -25.46 10.40
N TYR A 557 5.13 -24.49 10.67
CA TYR A 557 5.26 -23.84 11.99
C TYR A 557 5.91 -22.46 11.91
N ARG A 558 5.62 -21.59 12.91
CA ARG A 558 6.20 -20.23 13.03
C ARG A 558 7.46 -20.19 13.89
N TRP A 559 8.28 -19.16 13.72
CA TRP A 559 9.43 -18.90 14.60
C TRP A 559 8.95 -18.20 15.87
N ILE A 560 8.60 -18.98 16.88
CA ILE A 560 7.93 -18.49 18.09
C ILE A 560 8.77 -18.58 19.36
N ARG A 561 8.45 -17.69 20.29
CA ARG A 561 8.96 -17.64 21.65
C ARG A 561 8.36 -18.72 22.55
N SER A 562 8.94 -18.85 23.74
CA SER A 562 8.38 -19.70 24.81
C SER A 562 6.97 -19.32 25.27
N ASP A 563 6.56 -18.04 25.12
CA ASP A 563 5.21 -17.54 25.41
C ASP A 563 4.27 -17.61 24.19
N LYS A 564 4.66 -18.38 23.15
CA LYS A 564 3.90 -18.64 21.91
C LYS A 564 3.65 -17.44 21.00
N ARG A 565 4.29 -16.30 21.26
CA ARG A 565 4.28 -15.14 20.35
C ARG A 565 5.36 -15.27 19.28
N ASP A 566 5.08 -14.75 18.09
CA ASP A 566 6.00 -14.75 16.96
C ASP A 566 7.17 -13.79 17.21
N TYR A 567 8.40 -14.24 16.96
CA TYR A 567 9.60 -13.43 17.13
C TYR A 567 9.63 -12.23 16.16
N LEU A 568 9.18 -12.40 14.91
CA LEU A 568 9.09 -11.33 13.91
C LEU A 568 8.04 -10.30 14.29
N GLY A 569 6.94 -10.71 14.91
CA GLY A 569 5.89 -9.79 15.34
C GLY A 569 6.12 -9.09 16.70
N VAL A 570 7.23 -9.37 17.40
CA VAL A 570 7.50 -8.74 18.71
C VAL A 570 8.95 -8.27 18.90
N ASP A 571 9.93 -9.17 18.99
CA ASP A 571 11.33 -8.79 19.27
C ASP A 571 12.02 -8.22 18.03
N TYR A 572 11.60 -8.68 16.85
CA TYR A 572 12.25 -8.38 15.58
C TYR A 572 11.41 -7.55 14.63
N GLU A 573 10.21 -7.10 15.01
CA GLU A 573 9.32 -6.31 14.15
C GLU A 573 10.07 -5.12 13.55
N ILE A 574 10.56 -4.21 14.40
CA ILE A 574 11.34 -3.04 13.96
C ILE A 574 12.72 -3.43 13.41
N LEU A 575 13.38 -4.44 13.99
CA LEU A 575 14.72 -4.86 13.57
C LEU A 575 14.74 -5.50 12.17
N TYR A 576 13.61 -6.05 11.73
CA TYR A 576 13.41 -6.64 10.41
C TYR A 576 12.70 -5.68 9.44
N GLY A 577 12.50 -4.42 9.81
CA GLY A 577 11.96 -3.39 8.91
C GLY A 577 10.46 -3.15 8.99
N GLY A 578 9.78 -3.69 10.01
CA GLY A 578 8.42 -3.28 10.39
C GLY A 578 8.35 -1.86 10.96
N HIS A 579 7.17 -1.50 11.46
CA HIS A 579 6.88 -0.16 11.98
C HIS A 579 6.02 -0.26 13.26
N ASP A 580 6.02 0.78 14.11
CA ASP A 580 5.24 0.79 15.36
C ASP A 580 4.06 1.78 15.30
N SER A 581 3.83 2.37 14.12
CA SER A 581 2.83 3.42 13.86
C SER A 581 3.00 4.70 14.68
N ASP A 582 4.05 4.82 15.50
CA ASP A 582 4.31 5.93 16.41
C ASP A 582 5.60 6.67 16.06
N ALA A 583 6.75 6.08 16.38
CA ALA A 583 8.07 6.66 16.14
C ALA A 583 8.65 6.19 14.81
N ILE A 584 8.36 4.95 14.42
CA ILE A 584 8.70 4.37 13.12
C ILE A 584 7.41 4.24 12.34
N THR A 585 7.27 5.05 11.29
CA THR A 585 6.03 5.18 10.51
C THR A 585 6.18 4.68 9.08
N GLU A 586 7.37 4.24 8.70
CA GLU A 586 7.69 3.75 7.36
C GLU A 586 8.49 2.45 7.51
N ARG A 587 8.17 1.48 6.66
CA ARG A 587 8.88 0.20 6.60
C ARG A 587 10.21 0.35 5.88
N LEU A 588 11.21 -0.44 6.30
CA LEU A 588 12.44 -0.58 5.54
C LEU A 588 12.25 -1.64 4.46
N THR A 589 12.26 -1.22 3.20
CA THR A 589 12.06 -2.11 2.05
C THR A 589 13.36 -2.68 1.48
N THR A 590 14.51 -2.11 1.88
CA THR A 590 15.83 -2.58 1.46
C THR A 590 16.55 -3.26 2.61
N ILE A 591 17.05 -4.48 2.36
CA ILE A 591 17.76 -5.26 3.37
C ILE A 591 19.05 -4.54 3.83
N ASN A 592 19.18 -4.38 5.14
CA ASN A 592 20.41 -3.90 5.78
C ASN A 592 21.09 -5.01 6.60
N SER A 593 22.25 -4.73 7.18
CA SER A 593 23.03 -5.73 7.93
C SER A 593 22.30 -6.29 9.17
N VAL A 594 21.44 -5.50 9.80
CA VAL A 594 20.62 -5.95 10.95
C VAL A 594 19.56 -6.91 10.46
N MET A 595 18.81 -6.54 9.43
CA MET A 595 17.76 -7.38 8.83
C MET A 595 18.32 -8.71 8.31
N ALA A 596 19.48 -8.68 7.64
CA ALA A 596 20.19 -9.89 7.20
C ALA A 596 20.62 -10.78 8.39
N SER A 597 21.04 -10.18 9.51
CA SER A 597 21.38 -10.93 10.72
C SER A 597 20.15 -11.56 11.37
N VAL A 598 19.00 -10.87 11.34
CA VAL A 598 17.72 -11.43 11.79
C VAL A 598 17.31 -12.60 10.91
N GLY A 599 17.33 -12.45 9.58
CA GLY A 599 17.03 -13.53 8.64
C GLY A 599 17.93 -14.76 8.84
N ALA A 600 19.24 -14.55 8.99
CA ALA A 600 20.18 -15.63 9.28
C ALA A 600 19.89 -16.32 10.62
N ARG A 601 19.57 -15.55 11.67
CA ARG A 601 19.20 -16.11 12.98
C ARG A 601 17.90 -16.91 12.90
N MET A 602 16.88 -16.36 12.26
CA MET A 602 15.59 -17.02 12.01
C MET A 602 15.82 -18.36 11.30
N ALA A 603 16.56 -18.37 10.19
CA ALA A 603 16.83 -19.59 9.43
C ALA A 603 17.47 -20.69 10.30
N ASN A 604 18.48 -20.34 11.10
CA ASN A 604 19.18 -21.30 11.98
C ASN A 604 18.29 -21.81 13.14
N GLU A 605 17.66 -20.91 13.89
CA GLU A 605 16.84 -21.29 15.04
C GLU A 605 15.58 -22.04 14.62
N HIS A 606 14.98 -21.65 13.49
CA HIS A 606 13.80 -22.29 12.96
C HIS A 606 14.10 -23.69 12.44
N ALA A 607 15.16 -23.86 11.63
CA ALA A 607 15.61 -25.17 11.16
C ALA A 607 15.89 -26.13 12.33
N CYS A 608 16.62 -25.66 13.36
CA CYS A 608 16.84 -26.41 14.59
C CYS A 608 15.52 -26.88 15.23
N THR A 609 14.50 -26.02 15.29
CA THR A 609 13.22 -26.32 15.96
C THR A 609 12.40 -27.34 15.16
N ILE A 610 12.30 -27.18 13.84
CA ILE A 610 11.33 -27.92 13.01
C ILE A 610 11.87 -29.25 12.49
N THR A 611 13.19 -29.39 12.26
CA THR A 611 13.70 -30.55 11.51
C THR A 611 13.43 -31.86 12.23
N ALA A 612 13.80 -31.96 13.51
CA ALA A 612 13.50 -33.15 14.29
C ALA A 612 11.99 -33.34 14.50
N PHE A 613 11.24 -32.24 14.67
CA PHE A 613 9.80 -32.30 14.88
C PHE A 613 9.06 -32.89 13.68
N ASP A 614 9.42 -32.53 12.46
CA ASP A 614 8.78 -33.05 11.26
C ASP A 614 8.93 -34.58 11.17
N PHE A 615 10.10 -35.13 11.50
CA PHE A 615 10.34 -36.59 11.55
C PHE A 615 9.53 -37.35 12.63
N THR A 616 8.95 -36.66 13.61
CA THR A 616 8.06 -37.32 14.60
C THR A 616 6.71 -37.74 14.03
N ARG A 617 6.39 -37.24 12.83
CA ARG A 617 5.11 -37.44 12.14
C ARG A 617 5.24 -38.51 11.06
N ALA A 618 4.09 -39.05 10.64
CA ALA A 618 4.03 -39.96 9.49
C ALA A 618 4.48 -39.24 8.21
N ALA A 619 5.11 -39.96 7.28
CA ALA A 619 5.72 -39.38 6.09
C ALA A 619 4.72 -38.57 5.24
N GLU A 620 3.48 -39.03 5.13
CA GLU A 620 2.39 -38.37 4.43
C GLU A 620 1.89 -37.08 5.10
N GLU A 621 2.20 -36.88 6.38
CA GLU A 621 1.88 -35.65 7.11
C GLU A 621 3.04 -34.65 7.04
N ARG A 622 4.29 -35.11 6.88
CA ARG A 622 5.50 -34.28 6.91
C ARG A 622 5.47 -33.13 5.91
N SER A 623 5.89 -31.96 6.37
CA SER A 623 5.96 -30.74 5.55
C SER A 623 7.34 -30.54 4.92
N LEU A 624 8.37 -31.24 5.40
CA LEU A 624 9.76 -31.07 4.94
C LEU A 624 10.36 -32.38 4.42
N PHE A 625 10.09 -33.51 5.06
CA PHE A 625 10.76 -34.79 4.77
C PHE A 625 9.83 -35.94 4.39
N PRO A 626 8.92 -35.78 3.39
CA PRO A 626 7.98 -36.83 3.01
C PRO A 626 8.62 -38.01 2.26
N MET A 627 9.85 -37.89 1.77
CA MET A 627 10.49 -38.89 0.90
C MET A 627 11.69 -39.60 1.54
N VAL A 628 12.03 -39.28 2.78
CA VAL A 628 13.22 -39.80 3.48
C VAL A 628 12.94 -40.13 4.94
N GLU A 629 13.75 -41.01 5.50
CA GLU A 629 13.76 -41.41 6.91
C GLU A 629 15.11 -41.08 7.58
N LEU A 630 15.14 -41.11 8.91
CA LEU A 630 16.36 -40.85 9.71
C LEU A 630 17.50 -41.86 9.46
N THR A 631 17.19 -42.98 8.80
CA THR A 631 18.17 -43.99 8.42
C THR A 631 18.83 -43.73 7.08
N ASP A 632 18.31 -42.78 6.28
CA ASP A 632 18.73 -42.58 4.90
C ASP A 632 20.01 -41.76 4.82
N THR A 633 21.05 -42.37 4.26
CA THR A 633 22.38 -41.75 4.11
C THR A 633 22.91 -41.99 2.69
N PRO A 634 23.88 -41.18 2.22
CA PRO A 634 24.55 -41.46 0.95
C PRO A 634 25.17 -42.87 0.92
N ASP A 635 25.73 -43.33 2.04
CA ASP A 635 26.44 -44.61 2.15
C ASP A 635 25.54 -45.84 2.09
N ASN A 636 24.26 -45.72 2.46
CA ASN A 636 23.31 -46.83 2.43
C ASN A 636 22.57 -46.96 1.08
N GLY A 637 22.92 -46.11 0.10
CA GLY A 637 22.31 -46.09 -1.24
C GLY A 637 21.10 -45.18 -1.40
N SER A 638 20.77 -44.35 -0.41
CA SER A 638 19.57 -43.48 -0.42
C SER A 638 19.79 -42.13 -1.11
N SER A 639 20.90 -41.95 -1.83
CA SER A 639 21.24 -40.68 -2.51
C SER A 639 20.12 -40.15 -3.42
N GLN A 640 19.36 -41.04 -4.08
CA GLN A 640 18.25 -40.64 -4.95
C GLN A 640 17.09 -40.03 -4.13
N ALA A 641 16.65 -40.71 -3.06
CA ALA A 641 15.59 -40.21 -2.20
C ALA A 641 15.96 -38.89 -1.51
N ILE A 642 17.22 -38.74 -1.09
CA ILE A 642 17.73 -37.48 -0.53
C ILE A 642 17.63 -36.35 -1.57
N LYS A 643 18.03 -36.59 -2.82
CA LYS A 643 17.91 -35.59 -3.89
C LYS A 643 16.47 -35.25 -4.22
N GLU A 644 15.58 -36.24 -4.26
CA GLU A 644 14.14 -36.03 -4.48
C GLU A 644 13.52 -35.20 -3.35
N ASN A 645 13.91 -35.46 -2.10
CA ASN A 645 13.46 -34.64 -0.97
C ASN A 645 14.05 -33.21 -1.00
N ILE A 646 15.30 -33.03 -1.46
CA ILE A 646 15.87 -31.70 -1.67
C ILE A 646 15.11 -30.94 -2.77
N GLN A 647 14.80 -31.60 -3.88
CA GLN A 647 13.97 -31.03 -4.95
C GLN A 647 12.59 -30.61 -4.41
N TYR A 648 11.98 -31.45 -3.59
CA TYR A 648 10.75 -31.10 -2.87
C TYR A 648 10.92 -29.86 -1.98
N LEU A 649 12.01 -29.77 -1.22
CA LEU A 649 12.29 -28.61 -0.35
C LEU A 649 12.51 -27.31 -1.14
N HIS A 650 13.16 -27.34 -2.29
CA HIS A 650 13.28 -26.17 -3.17
C HIS A 650 11.90 -25.67 -3.62
N ARG A 651 11.01 -26.58 -4.04
CA ARG A 651 9.64 -26.23 -4.40
C ARG A 651 8.82 -25.74 -3.21
N GLN A 652 8.93 -26.41 -2.07
CA GLN A 652 8.14 -26.14 -0.87
C GLN A 652 8.55 -24.82 -0.20
N ILE A 653 9.85 -24.57 -0.03
CA ILE A 653 10.38 -23.40 0.68
C ILE A 653 10.57 -22.21 -0.27
N LEU A 654 11.25 -22.42 -1.40
CA LEU A 654 11.63 -21.34 -2.32
C LEU A 654 10.65 -21.16 -3.49
N GLY A 655 9.73 -22.11 -3.71
CA GLY A 655 8.84 -22.06 -4.86
C GLY A 655 9.49 -22.43 -6.19
N GLU A 656 10.69 -23.02 -6.15
CA GLU A 656 11.44 -23.35 -7.36
C GLU A 656 11.10 -24.75 -7.88
N ASP A 657 10.71 -24.85 -9.15
CA ASP A 657 10.55 -26.12 -9.85
C ASP A 657 11.83 -26.45 -10.63
N LEU A 658 12.80 -27.04 -9.94
CA LEU A 658 14.11 -27.37 -10.51
C LEU A 658 14.16 -28.83 -10.96
N PRO A 659 14.83 -29.16 -12.07
CA PRO A 659 15.07 -30.56 -12.43
C PRO A 659 16.03 -31.23 -11.43
N ILE A 660 15.93 -32.56 -11.28
CA ILE A 660 16.71 -33.33 -10.28
C ILE A 660 18.24 -33.23 -10.49
N ASP A 661 18.68 -32.93 -11.71
CA ASP A 661 20.07 -32.74 -12.09
C ASP A 661 20.51 -31.26 -12.11
N ASP A 662 19.68 -30.35 -11.61
CA ASP A 662 20.02 -28.94 -11.48
C ASP A 662 21.26 -28.74 -10.58
N PRO A 663 22.16 -27.80 -10.92
CA PRO A 663 23.29 -27.46 -10.07
C PRO A 663 22.93 -27.06 -8.64
N GLU A 664 21.79 -26.41 -8.39
CA GLU A 664 21.36 -26.05 -7.03
C GLU A 664 20.97 -27.27 -6.21
N ILE A 665 20.23 -28.23 -6.80
CA ILE A 665 19.93 -29.51 -6.15
C ILE A 665 21.23 -30.25 -5.80
N SER A 666 22.20 -30.22 -6.71
CA SER A 666 23.52 -30.80 -6.48
C SER A 666 24.28 -30.09 -5.34
N ARG A 667 24.21 -28.76 -5.25
CA ARG A 667 24.81 -27.98 -4.16
C ARG A 667 24.20 -28.32 -2.80
N ALA A 668 22.87 -28.32 -2.70
CA ALA A 668 22.17 -28.68 -1.47
C ALA A 668 22.44 -30.13 -1.05
N TYR A 669 22.56 -31.06 -2.01
CA TYR A 669 22.93 -32.45 -1.74
C TYR A 669 24.36 -32.56 -1.19
N LEU A 670 25.30 -31.82 -1.75
CA LEU A 670 26.68 -31.78 -1.23
C LEU A 670 26.72 -31.17 0.18
N LEU A 671 25.97 -30.10 0.44
CA LEU A 671 25.85 -29.53 1.78
C LEU A 671 25.35 -30.58 2.79
N PHE A 672 24.33 -31.36 2.44
CA PHE A 672 23.83 -32.46 3.26
C PHE A 672 24.94 -33.50 3.54
N ALA A 673 25.57 -34.00 2.48
CA ALA A 673 26.56 -35.08 2.57
C ALA A 673 27.83 -34.65 3.34
N ASP A 674 28.34 -33.44 3.07
CA ASP A 674 29.54 -32.91 3.72
C ASP A 674 29.27 -32.63 5.22
N THR A 675 28.08 -32.12 5.55
CA THR A 675 27.67 -31.90 6.95
C THR A 675 27.56 -33.23 7.70
N LEU A 676 26.99 -34.25 7.07
CA LEU A 676 26.88 -35.60 7.62
C LEU A 676 28.26 -36.21 7.93
N ASP A 677 29.18 -36.20 6.95
CA ASP A 677 30.53 -36.78 7.10
C ASP A 677 31.37 -36.05 8.15
N ALA A 678 31.35 -34.71 8.13
CA ALA A 678 32.04 -33.90 9.13
C ALA A 678 31.48 -34.16 10.54
N GLY A 679 30.16 -34.24 10.67
CA GLY A 679 29.47 -34.50 11.93
C GLY A 679 29.75 -35.89 12.51
N LEU A 680 29.69 -36.93 11.67
CA LEU A 680 30.06 -38.30 12.06
C LEU A 680 31.53 -38.39 12.49
N THR A 681 32.42 -37.69 11.78
CA THR A 681 33.83 -37.59 12.17
C THR A 681 33.99 -36.89 13.52
N ASN A 682 33.24 -35.82 13.79
CA ASN A 682 33.28 -35.12 15.07
C ASN A 682 32.74 -35.98 16.22
N ILE A 683 31.64 -36.73 16.01
CA ILE A 683 31.13 -37.69 16.99
C ILE A 683 32.18 -38.76 17.29
N ALA A 684 32.77 -39.36 16.25
CA ALA A 684 33.78 -40.41 16.40
C ALA A 684 35.04 -39.93 17.16
N ASN A 685 35.34 -38.64 17.11
CA ASN A 685 36.45 -38.00 17.80
C ASN A 685 36.07 -37.38 19.17
N ASP A 686 34.86 -37.61 19.67
CA ASP A 686 34.30 -36.99 20.88
C ASP A 686 34.32 -35.44 20.86
N ALA A 687 34.41 -34.84 19.67
CA ALA A 687 34.36 -33.39 19.48
C ALA A 687 32.93 -32.85 19.48
N GLU A 688 31.94 -33.72 19.26
CA GLU A 688 30.53 -33.38 19.24
C GLU A 688 29.66 -34.47 19.88
N SER A 689 28.58 -34.06 20.55
CA SER A 689 27.65 -35.00 21.19
C SER A 689 26.67 -35.60 20.17
N THR A 690 26.23 -36.83 20.44
CA THR A 690 25.04 -37.42 19.78
C THR A 690 23.74 -36.80 20.30
N SER A 691 23.76 -36.12 21.46
CA SER A 691 22.57 -35.43 21.97
C SER A 691 22.29 -34.16 21.17
N LEU A 692 21.04 -33.98 20.73
CA LEU A 692 20.60 -32.72 20.16
C LEU A 692 20.58 -31.63 21.23
N LEU A 693 20.84 -30.38 20.83
CA LEU A 693 20.64 -29.22 21.68
C LEU A 693 19.18 -29.15 22.13
N SER A 694 18.93 -28.68 23.35
CA SER A 694 17.59 -28.78 23.98
C SER A 694 16.46 -28.15 23.16
N ASN A 695 16.75 -27.06 22.44
CA ASN A 695 15.82 -26.37 21.55
C ASN A 695 15.61 -27.09 20.20
N CYS A 696 16.52 -27.99 19.81
CA CYS A 696 16.40 -28.77 18.57
C CYS A 696 15.80 -30.18 18.79
N ARG A 697 15.39 -30.50 20.03
CA ARG A 697 14.78 -31.80 20.34
C ARG A 697 13.29 -31.75 20.06
N ALA A 698 12.77 -32.81 19.47
CA ALA A 698 11.34 -33.02 19.35
C ALA A 698 10.83 -33.82 20.55
N THR A 699 10.54 -33.14 21.66
CA THR A 699 9.94 -33.76 22.86
C THR A 699 8.49 -33.35 23.07
N LYS A 700 8.05 -32.29 22.39
CA LYS A 700 6.71 -31.74 22.47
C LYS A 700 6.16 -31.52 21.08
N ASP A 701 4.86 -31.70 20.96
CA ASP A 701 4.13 -31.26 19.78
C ASP A 701 4.18 -29.73 19.73
N LEU A 702 4.71 -29.18 18.64
CA LEU A 702 4.97 -27.75 18.54
C LEU A 702 3.67 -26.92 18.55
N LYS A 703 2.60 -27.43 17.92
CA LYS A 703 1.31 -26.75 17.79
C LYS A 703 0.54 -26.72 19.12
N THR A 704 0.50 -27.84 19.83
CA THR A 704 -0.27 -28.01 21.08
C THR A 704 0.53 -27.75 22.34
N GLY A 705 1.86 -27.85 22.27
CA GLY A 705 2.76 -27.76 23.43
C GLY A 705 2.73 -28.97 24.37
N MET A 706 2.00 -30.03 24.01
CA MET A 706 1.91 -31.26 24.78
C MET A 706 3.14 -32.16 24.57
N ASP A 707 3.52 -32.94 25.59
CA ASP A 707 4.62 -33.90 25.46
C ASP A 707 4.27 -34.98 24.42
N LEU A 708 5.23 -35.29 23.54
CA LEU A 708 5.11 -36.40 22.61
C LEU A 708 5.27 -37.74 23.36
N PRO A 709 4.60 -38.81 22.90
CA PRO A 709 4.89 -40.18 23.34
C PRO A 709 6.38 -40.50 23.30
N GLY A 710 6.88 -41.24 24.29
CA GLY A 710 8.31 -41.49 24.45
C GLY A 710 8.96 -42.11 23.20
N GLU A 711 8.25 -43.01 22.50
CA GLU A 711 8.72 -43.61 21.24
C GLU A 711 8.80 -42.64 20.05
N GLN A 712 8.08 -41.51 20.10
CA GLN A 712 8.11 -40.47 19.07
C GLN A 712 9.13 -39.37 19.36
N GLN A 713 9.68 -39.32 20.59
CA GLN A 713 10.61 -38.27 20.97
C GLN A 713 11.96 -38.45 20.28
N ILE A 714 12.43 -37.41 19.59
CA ILE A 714 13.76 -37.36 19.00
C ILE A 714 14.64 -36.43 19.84
N THR A 715 15.57 -37.03 20.58
CA THR A 715 16.47 -36.29 21.50
C THR A 715 17.95 -36.47 21.19
N THR A 716 18.28 -37.42 20.32
CA THR A 716 19.62 -37.77 19.88
C THR A 716 19.66 -37.92 18.36
N ASP A 717 20.84 -37.74 17.79
CA ASP A 717 21.14 -37.81 16.36
C ASP A 717 22.47 -38.56 16.17
N GLU A 718 22.40 -39.88 16.32
CA GLU A 718 23.57 -40.78 16.28
C GLU A 718 24.17 -40.89 14.88
N THR A 719 23.33 -40.78 13.85
CA THR A 719 23.74 -40.86 12.44
C THR A 719 24.04 -39.48 11.83
N TYR A 720 23.88 -38.40 12.60
CA TYR A 720 24.04 -37.00 12.16
C TYR A 720 23.06 -36.55 11.06
N VAL A 721 22.04 -37.37 10.73
CA VAL A 721 21.08 -37.11 9.65
C VAL A 721 20.19 -35.92 9.98
N VAL A 722 19.77 -35.77 11.24
CA VAL A 722 18.92 -34.66 11.67
C VAL A 722 19.67 -33.32 11.48
N ARG A 723 20.92 -33.24 11.94
CA ARG A 723 21.74 -32.02 11.79
C ARG A 723 22.15 -31.74 10.34
N ALA A 724 22.37 -32.77 9.53
CA ALA A 724 22.59 -32.59 8.09
C ALA A 724 21.36 -31.97 7.39
N TRP A 725 20.15 -32.41 7.74
CA TRP A 725 18.92 -31.78 7.25
C TRP A 725 18.71 -30.36 7.80
N MET A 726 19.06 -30.09 9.06
CA MET A 726 19.03 -28.73 9.62
C MET A 726 19.91 -27.77 8.79
N ALA A 727 21.07 -28.22 8.32
CA ALA A 727 21.95 -27.40 7.47
C ALA A 727 21.29 -27.08 6.12
N VAL A 728 20.66 -28.06 5.47
CA VAL A 728 19.93 -27.84 4.20
C VAL A 728 18.76 -26.88 4.39
N VAL A 729 17.95 -27.08 5.43
CA VAL A 729 16.80 -26.19 5.72
C VAL A 729 17.28 -24.78 6.07
N THR A 730 18.37 -24.64 6.83
CA THR A 730 18.98 -23.33 7.11
C THR A 730 19.43 -22.65 5.82
N TYR A 731 20.10 -23.39 4.93
CA TYR A 731 20.55 -22.89 3.63
C TYR A 731 19.38 -22.31 2.83
N LEU A 732 18.28 -23.06 2.70
CA LEU A 732 17.10 -22.60 1.96
C LEU A 732 16.40 -21.40 2.64
N LEU A 733 16.19 -21.44 3.95
CA LEU A 733 15.54 -20.33 4.67
C LEU A 733 16.40 -19.05 4.74
N SER A 734 17.72 -19.17 4.57
CA SER A 734 18.65 -18.05 4.51
C SER A 734 18.79 -17.44 3.11
N ASP A 735 18.23 -18.09 2.09
CA ASP A 735 18.28 -17.59 0.72
C ASP A 735 17.43 -16.31 0.58
N TYR A 736 17.91 -15.37 -0.25
CA TYR A 736 17.17 -14.13 -0.49
C TYR A 736 15.79 -14.40 -1.11
N LYS A 737 15.63 -15.46 -1.91
CA LYS A 737 14.33 -15.85 -2.48
C LYS A 737 13.32 -16.28 -1.41
N PHE A 738 13.77 -16.64 -0.21
CA PHE A 738 12.86 -16.87 0.91
C PHE A 738 12.44 -15.56 1.57
N LEU A 739 13.34 -14.58 1.68
CA LEU A 739 13.05 -13.29 2.30
C LEU A 739 12.24 -12.34 1.39
N PHE A 740 12.38 -12.49 0.08
CA PHE A 740 11.70 -11.67 -0.94
C PHE A 740 10.56 -12.44 -1.62
N GLU A 741 9.64 -11.69 -2.23
CA GLU A 741 8.52 -12.14 -3.08
C GLU A 741 8.55 -11.50 -4.47
#